data_AF-A0A6I9YB16-F1
#
_entry.id   AF-A0A6I9YB16-F1
#
_cell.length_a   1.000
_cell.length_b   1.000
_cell.length_c   1.000
_cell.angle_alpha   90.00
_cell.angle_beta   90.00
_cell.angle_gamma   90.00
#
_symmetry.space_group_name_H-M   'P 1'
#
loop_
_entity.id
_entity.type
_entity.pdbx_description
1 polymer ?
#
loop_
_entity_poly.entity_id
_entity_poly.type
_entity_poly.pdbx_seq_one_letter_code
_entity_poly.pdbx_strand_id
1 'polypeptide(L)'
;MSEGNVEKPSLRLEAAIQTLEDTVLHPRASRDDKALTVRGEGEKAAPVTIPARIRQIVTESLSDPSGLSKTDIPTNMQEENYLLQKELSRLEDLLAHTRAEKDELASKYQAVSERLQQAQQAEEEGSTAFLQMRQQFKSDEKAHKRKMQAFQDGQQHQAQLVQKMQNKVLQYKKRCGELEQELLEKTSECERQKQMLQSRLDSTELRLRRIGHDHNTELENTLIHLEKEQQRSATLSQMNTLLQEQLEEVKCSKQRLVGELERNATDMHRLRSELEQKSYDSYLSNEHSGILLLWRQAATLRGNFAELRTTLERGLAEAGTDMARASRRLQTACLNLDSNLRLSENSSTCLLEKQLREKVREMIQLQSSWDGEKAVLNSKITELTTLSDKLKEQNTKKDKTISALKVDIQKLEASKIGDLEEMKDLKEETESLQHILKSITKLALAESKNIGLISKDNAKALPEEDTVWHTYPLGFSSPQHQWTTQSRIHSPSCQNAAIQAVQALIQKSQQREQELHVQLESCRDILGSVKKQLADCQQEMKAADQQLQEQKQECEELTRALEDCRQKAQHWKSSVEVLEREKEALEIAVESQAQQLDTSHLEVERLKSMNGELQKQRKLLEEQKEDATKERERTRKELERGQRSLEQLEEKMSVLKKELVNVKESLNQAMLEKDVLESAKEGLSKALSKVEASNTDLELSIHKMKSEDAELRDSLARMGALNEGLANDKIKLNHIILQLEDEKSKLVGRKQELEHEQVVWQEHLAHFEKEQVHMRAEKHELEQSCQASEEKGEMLEGEIASLRRERVQLQDQIMQLNSQKQTLSEQLAQSHREIEMQTDSLIRVLQEKEEIAKEKAQLAVELTAMQRQKKLLTEETDRLSYDCPHMRLLCCSNKSLFSFTAELGKVRQELELQESTLRKEIQMLKHQLTQTEEECQLSMKHQKQAFEDDLGTLRKEKVVSQKEAEKNLLAEKLSELQRELKYARSEIEQVKLDNLKRQEQDKVRADIFFCDIEGRILFLAGLSS
;
A
#
# COMPACT_ATOMS: atom_id res chain seq x y z
N MET A 1 72.31 -16.72 -43.80
CA MET A 1 72.66 -16.08 -45.09
C MET A 1 71.48 -16.20 -46.04
N SER A 2 71.56 -15.55 -47.20
CA SER A 2 70.74 -15.64 -48.41
C SER A 2 69.88 -16.90 -48.62
N GLU A 3 68.73 -16.85 -49.30
CA GLU A 3 68.07 -15.71 -49.96
C GLU A 3 66.53 -15.90 -50.01
N GLY A 4 65.80 -14.89 -50.50
CA GLY A 4 64.34 -14.84 -50.34
C GLY A 4 63.52 -15.66 -51.35
N ASN A 5 62.26 -15.92 -50.99
CA ASN A 5 61.17 -16.03 -51.97
C ASN A 5 60.01 -15.14 -51.50
N VAL A 6 59.64 -14.14 -52.31
CA VAL A 6 58.57 -13.17 -51.99
C VAL A 6 57.48 -13.31 -53.05
N GLU A 7 56.58 -14.24 -52.83
CA GLU A 7 55.40 -14.44 -53.70
C GLU A 7 54.18 -13.68 -53.18
N LYS A 8 53.41 -13.15 -54.13
CA LYS A 8 52.56 -11.97 -53.96
C LYS A 8 51.30 -12.26 -53.12
N PRO A 9 50.87 -11.33 -52.24
CA PRO A 9 49.53 -11.40 -51.65
C PRO A 9 48.39 -11.11 -52.66
N SER A 10 48.69 -10.62 -53.88
CA SER A 10 47.66 -10.27 -54.89
C SER A 10 46.78 -11.46 -55.27
N LEU A 11 47.38 -12.65 -55.44
CA LEU A 11 46.67 -13.85 -55.89
C LEU A 11 45.60 -14.32 -54.91
N ARG A 12 45.73 -14.01 -53.61
CA ARG A 12 44.66 -14.25 -52.62
C ARG A 12 43.53 -13.22 -52.70
N LEU A 13 43.83 -12.00 -53.12
CA LEU A 13 42.81 -10.96 -53.33
C LEU A 13 42.05 -11.21 -54.64
N GLU A 14 42.75 -11.57 -55.72
CA GLU A 14 42.16 -11.99 -56.99
C GLU A 14 41.24 -13.22 -56.79
N ALA A 15 41.69 -14.24 -56.05
CA ALA A 15 40.85 -15.40 -55.71
C ALA A 15 39.61 -15.01 -54.87
N ALA A 16 39.74 -14.08 -53.91
CA ALA A 16 38.63 -13.59 -53.10
C ALA A 16 37.62 -12.78 -53.94
N ILE A 17 38.10 -11.92 -54.85
CA ILE A 17 37.27 -11.16 -55.79
C ILE A 17 36.52 -12.13 -56.70
N GLN A 18 37.19 -13.14 -57.27
CA GLN A 18 36.54 -14.15 -58.11
C GLN A 18 35.39 -14.85 -57.37
N THR A 19 35.61 -15.25 -56.11
CA THR A 19 34.54 -15.87 -55.29
C THR A 19 33.39 -14.92 -54.94
N LEU A 20 33.59 -13.60 -54.96
CA LEU A 20 32.54 -12.59 -54.77
C LEU A 20 31.77 -12.33 -56.08
N GLU A 21 32.45 -12.29 -57.22
CA GLU A 21 31.83 -12.20 -58.54
C GLU A 21 30.96 -13.44 -58.84
N ASP A 22 31.44 -14.63 -58.47
CA ASP A 22 30.74 -15.91 -58.65
C ASP A 22 29.53 -16.09 -57.70
N THR A 23 29.46 -15.36 -56.59
CA THR A 23 28.37 -15.51 -55.60
C THR A 23 27.39 -14.34 -55.51
N VAL A 24 27.85 -13.10 -55.72
CA VAL A 24 27.03 -11.88 -55.55
C VAL A 24 26.54 -11.33 -56.89
N LEU A 25 27.40 -11.31 -57.91
CA LEU A 25 27.12 -10.65 -59.20
C LEU A 25 26.61 -11.60 -60.29
N HIS A 26 26.82 -12.91 -60.17
CA HIS A 26 26.39 -13.87 -61.18
C HIS A 26 24.85 -13.88 -61.42
N PRO A 27 24.36 -13.69 -62.67
CA PRO A 27 22.92 -13.52 -62.98
C PRO A 27 21.97 -14.69 -62.66
N ARG A 28 22.44 -15.79 -62.08
CA ARG A 28 21.63 -16.96 -61.69
C ARG A 28 21.57 -17.21 -60.16
N ALA A 29 22.17 -16.35 -59.34
CA ALA A 29 22.09 -16.46 -57.88
C ALA A 29 20.66 -16.22 -57.33
N SER A 30 20.28 -16.92 -56.27
CA SER A 30 18.88 -17.03 -55.81
C SER A 30 18.49 -16.00 -54.73
N ARG A 31 17.27 -15.40 -54.77
CA ARG A 31 16.77 -14.37 -53.84
C ARG A 31 17.15 -14.57 -52.36
N ASP A 32 17.12 -15.78 -51.80
CA ASP A 32 17.40 -15.96 -50.37
C ASP A 32 18.90 -15.83 -50.04
N ASP A 33 19.78 -16.08 -51.00
CA ASP A 33 21.20 -15.67 -50.92
C ASP A 33 21.38 -14.15 -51.07
N LYS A 34 20.35 -13.43 -51.52
CA LYS A 34 20.29 -11.95 -51.53
C LYS A 34 19.57 -11.38 -50.29
N ALA A 35 19.12 -12.23 -49.36
CA ALA A 35 18.49 -11.80 -48.11
C ALA A 35 19.54 -11.57 -47.01
N LEU A 36 20.23 -10.43 -47.09
CA LEU A 36 21.20 -9.99 -46.08
C LEU A 36 20.63 -10.12 -44.66
N THR A 37 21.19 -11.05 -43.88
CA THR A 37 20.83 -11.35 -42.49
C THR A 37 22.09 -11.25 -41.63
N VAL A 38 22.07 -10.35 -40.65
CA VAL A 38 23.17 -10.20 -39.67
C VAL A 38 22.83 -11.04 -38.44
N ARG A 39 23.75 -11.94 -38.08
CA ARG A 39 23.69 -12.73 -36.84
C ARG A 39 24.50 -12.02 -35.77
N GLY A 40 23.85 -11.61 -34.69
CA GLY A 40 24.54 -11.24 -33.45
C GLY A 40 25.02 -12.48 -32.70
N GLU A 41 26.06 -12.35 -31.90
CA GLU A 41 26.60 -13.43 -31.07
C GLU A 41 25.63 -13.76 -29.93
N GLY A 42 24.89 -14.88 -30.05
CA GLY A 42 23.89 -15.28 -29.06
C GLY A 42 22.99 -16.43 -29.52
N GLU A 43 23.31 -17.66 -29.11
CA GLU A 43 22.73 -18.89 -29.66
C GLU A 43 21.35 -19.27 -29.07
N LYS A 44 20.34 -18.39 -29.15
CA LYS A 44 18.89 -18.73 -29.01
C LYS A 44 17.88 -17.59 -29.32
N ALA A 45 18.14 -16.74 -30.32
CA ALA A 45 17.16 -15.76 -30.82
C ALA A 45 16.76 -16.01 -32.28
N ALA A 46 15.54 -15.64 -32.66
CA ALA A 46 15.07 -15.74 -34.04
C ALA A 46 15.72 -14.66 -34.93
N PRO A 47 16.06 -14.96 -36.20
CA PRO A 47 16.77 -14.02 -37.07
C PRO A 47 15.90 -12.80 -37.42
N VAL A 48 16.35 -11.61 -37.01
CA VAL A 48 15.69 -10.35 -37.33
C VAL A 48 16.06 -9.92 -38.75
N THR A 49 15.06 -9.80 -39.62
CA THR A 49 15.24 -9.32 -40.99
C THR A 49 15.63 -7.85 -40.97
N ILE A 50 16.78 -7.50 -41.56
CA ILE A 50 17.26 -6.10 -41.66
C ILE A 50 16.13 -5.22 -42.26
N PRO A 51 15.88 -4.00 -41.75
CA PRO A 51 14.88 -3.10 -42.33
C PRO A 51 15.14 -2.80 -43.81
N ALA A 52 14.09 -2.71 -44.61
CA ALA A 52 14.19 -2.59 -46.07
C ALA A 52 15.08 -1.43 -46.54
N ARG A 53 15.10 -0.32 -45.78
CA ARG A 53 15.92 0.87 -46.06
C ARG A 53 17.43 0.62 -46.05
N ILE A 54 17.91 -0.32 -45.23
CA ILE A 54 19.35 -0.67 -45.17
C ILE A 54 19.71 -1.65 -46.29
N ARG A 55 18.82 -2.59 -46.64
CA ARG A 55 19.00 -3.41 -47.86
C ARG A 55 19.12 -2.54 -49.10
N GLN A 56 18.25 -1.53 -49.23
CA GLN A 56 18.25 -0.59 -50.36
C GLN A 56 19.63 0.06 -50.56
N ILE A 57 20.20 0.66 -49.50
CA ILE A 57 21.52 1.32 -49.54
C ILE A 57 22.63 0.36 -49.99
N VAL A 58 22.63 -0.89 -49.50
CA VAL A 58 23.66 -1.89 -49.86
C VAL A 58 23.49 -2.38 -51.31
N THR A 59 22.25 -2.52 -51.82
CA THR A 59 22.02 -2.90 -53.22
C THR A 59 22.28 -1.77 -54.22
N GLU A 60 22.02 -0.51 -53.83
CA GLU A 60 22.32 0.68 -54.64
C GLU A 60 23.84 0.92 -54.77
N SER A 61 24.64 0.39 -53.83
CA SER A 61 26.10 0.58 -53.81
C SER A 61 26.90 -0.39 -54.70
N LEU A 62 26.28 -1.44 -55.26
CA LEU A 62 27.00 -2.60 -55.84
C LEU A 62 26.40 -3.17 -57.15
N SER A 63 25.56 -2.42 -57.88
CA SER A 63 24.82 -2.93 -59.05
C SER A 63 25.12 -2.17 -60.36
N ASP A 64 26.22 -2.56 -61.03
CA ASP A 64 26.68 -2.31 -62.42
C ASP A 64 26.68 -0.89 -63.07
N PRO A 65 27.75 -0.52 -63.81
CA PRO A 65 27.95 0.83 -64.35
C PRO A 65 27.42 1.02 -65.78
N SER A 66 26.09 1.03 -66.01
CA SER A 66 25.54 1.36 -67.35
C SER A 66 24.13 1.99 -67.35
N GLY A 67 24.06 3.28 -67.03
CA GLY A 67 23.10 4.22 -67.63
C GLY A 67 21.67 4.26 -67.08
N LEU A 68 21.41 5.21 -66.17
CA LEU A 68 20.57 6.38 -66.46
C LEU A 68 20.62 7.45 -65.34
N SER A 69 21.37 8.52 -65.61
CA SER A 69 21.24 9.90 -65.06
C SER A 69 20.85 10.15 -63.58
N LYS A 70 21.82 10.68 -62.82
CA LYS A 70 21.69 11.50 -61.59
C LYS A 70 21.11 10.76 -60.36
N THR A 71 21.89 10.57 -59.29
CA THR A 71 22.60 11.66 -58.57
C THR A 71 24.10 11.42 -58.28
N ASP A 72 24.86 12.50 -58.46
CA ASP A 72 26.00 12.98 -57.64
C ASP A 72 27.32 12.22 -57.49
N ILE A 73 27.56 11.10 -58.19
CA ILE A 73 28.92 10.54 -58.38
C ILE A 73 29.39 10.35 -59.85
N PRO A 74 28.54 10.23 -60.91
CA PRO A 74 29.04 9.94 -62.26
C PRO A 74 29.61 11.15 -63.01
N THR A 75 29.55 12.35 -62.45
CA THR A 75 30.13 13.57 -63.05
C THR A 75 31.63 13.43 -63.23
N ASN A 76 32.38 13.17 -62.15
CA ASN A 76 33.83 13.34 -62.16
C ASN A 76 34.56 12.50 -63.23
N MET A 77 34.15 11.25 -63.51
CA MET A 77 34.83 10.41 -64.51
C MET A 77 34.46 10.73 -65.97
N GLN A 78 33.24 11.22 -66.23
CA GLN A 78 32.86 11.69 -67.57
C GLN A 78 33.36 13.12 -67.83
N GLU A 79 33.37 13.96 -66.80
CA GLU A 79 34.02 15.27 -66.81
C GLU A 79 35.54 15.11 -66.94
N GLU A 80 36.19 14.16 -66.25
CA GLU A 80 37.61 13.85 -66.47
C GLU A 80 37.87 13.34 -67.88
N ASN A 81 37.06 12.45 -68.46
CA ASN A 81 37.26 12.04 -69.86
C ASN A 81 37.06 13.21 -70.83
N TYR A 82 36.03 14.06 -70.63
CA TYR A 82 35.80 15.26 -71.43
C TYR A 82 36.92 16.30 -71.26
N LEU A 83 37.44 16.48 -70.04
CA LEU A 83 38.56 17.36 -69.73
C LEU A 83 39.87 16.80 -70.27
N LEU A 84 40.13 15.50 -70.18
CA LEU A 84 41.30 14.84 -70.76
C LEU A 84 41.26 14.88 -72.29
N GLN A 85 40.08 14.73 -72.90
CA GLN A 85 39.93 14.84 -74.36
C GLN A 85 40.04 16.31 -74.83
N LYS A 86 39.55 17.27 -74.05
CA LYS A 86 39.76 18.71 -74.24
C LYS A 86 41.22 19.11 -74.03
N GLU A 87 41.90 18.54 -73.04
CA GLU A 87 43.33 18.75 -72.78
C GLU A 87 44.20 18.06 -73.83
N LEU A 88 43.78 16.91 -74.38
CA LEU A 88 44.40 16.32 -75.56
C LEU A 88 44.28 17.27 -76.76
N SER A 89 43.09 17.80 -77.07
CA SER A 89 42.98 18.80 -78.15
C SER A 89 43.79 20.07 -77.85
N ARG A 90 43.87 20.52 -76.59
CA ARG A 90 44.69 21.67 -76.19
C ARG A 90 46.19 21.38 -76.30
N LEU A 91 46.62 20.14 -76.06
CA LEU A 91 47.99 19.68 -76.25
C LEU A 91 48.34 19.49 -77.73
N GLU A 92 47.38 19.04 -78.56
CA GLU A 92 47.51 19.01 -80.01
C GLU A 92 47.63 20.43 -80.60
N ASP A 93 46.82 21.38 -80.12
CA ASP A 93 46.93 22.80 -80.45
C ASP A 93 48.26 23.42 -79.98
N LEU A 94 48.76 23.06 -78.79
CA LEU A 94 50.09 23.48 -78.32
C LEU A 94 51.22 22.83 -79.14
N LEU A 95 51.04 21.61 -79.63
CA LEU A 95 51.99 20.93 -80.51
C LEU A 95 51.94 21.51 -81.94
N ALA A 96 50.78 21.98 -82.40
CA ALA A 96 50.66 22.77 -83.63
C ALA A 96 51.35 24.14 -83.47
N HIS A 97 51.12 24.84 -82.36
CA HIS A 97 51.82 26.10 -82.04
C HIS A 97 53.33 25.93 -81.95
N THR A 98 53.83 24.94 -81.20
CA THR A 98 55.29 24.73 -81.06
C THR A 98 55.96 24.17 -82.33
N ARG A 99 55.18 23.61 -83.28
CA ARG A 99 55.64 23.39 -84.66
C ARG A 99 55.72 24.70 -85.44
N ALA A 100 54.67 25.51 -85.43
CA ALA A 100 54.66 26.82 -86.08
C ALA A 100 55.74 27.78 -85.54
N GLU A 101 55.98 27.79 -84.22
CA GLU A 101 57.09 28.53 -83.60
C GLU A 101 58.46 28.00 -84.04
N LYS A 102 58.61 26.68 -84.25
CA LYS A 102 59.83 26.09 -84.81
C LYS A 102 60.04 26.49 -86.27
N ASP A 103 59.00 26.49 -87.08
CA ASP A 103 59.07 26.88 -88.49
C ASP A 103 59.32 28.40 -88.63
N GLU A 104 58.72 29.22 -87.76
CA GLU A 104 59.00 30.65 -87.65
C GLU A 104 60.42 30.92 -87.13
N LEU A 105 60.93 30.13 -86.17
CA LEU A 105 62.32 30.20 -85.72
C LEU A 105 63.31 29.74 -86.81
N ALA A 106 62.97 28.72 -87.60
CA ALA A 106 63.77 28.29 -88.75
C ALA A 106 63.83 29.40 -89.81
N SER A 107 62.68 29.99 -90.16
CA SER A 107 62.58 31.15 -91.06
C SER A 107 63.38 32.36 -90.53
N LYS A 108 63.28 32.67 -89.23
CA LYS A 108 64.09 33.71 -88.58
C LYS A 108 65.59 33.40 -88.62
N TYR A 109 66.00 32.14 -88.42
CA TYR A 109 67.39 31.72 -88.48
C TYR A 109 67.94 31.82 -89.92
N GLN A 110 67.12 31.44 -90.90
CA GLN A 110 67.44 31.54 -92.33
C GLN A 110 67.58 33.01 -92.77
N ALA A 111 66.65 33.89 -92.38
CA ALA A 111 66.74 35.33 -92.59
C ALA A 111 67.91 36.00 -91.83
N VAL A 112 68.33 35.47 -90.67
CA VAL A 112 69.54 35.92 -89.98
C VAL A 112 70.81 35.43 -90.70
N SER A 113 70.80 34.22 -91.26
CA SER A 113 71.90 33.69 -92.07
C SER A 113 72.08 34.47 -93.38
N GLU A 114 70.98 34.84 -94.05
CA GLU A 114 70.99 35.72 -95.22
C GLU A 114 71.53 37.12 -94.87
N ARG A 115 71.08 37.70 -93.75
CA ARG A 115 71.61 38.99 -93.25
C ARG A 115 73.08 38.91 -92.86
N LEU A 116 73.57 37.75 -92.40
CA LEU A 116 74.98 37.54 -92.09
C LEU A 116 75.82 37.47 -93.37
N GLN A 117 75.33 36.80 -94.42
CA GLN A 117 75.98 36.80 -95.74
C GLN A 117 75.97 38.21 -96.37
N GLN A 118 74.88 38.96 -96.24
CA GLN A 118 74.81 40.37 -96.66
C GLN A 118 75.75 41.26 -95.85
N ALA A 119 75.90 41.03 -94.55
CA ALA A 119 76.86 41.76 -93.72
C ALA A 119 78.31 41.48 -94.14
N GLN A 120 78.66 40.22 -94.46
CA GLN A 120 79.97 39.85 -94.98
C GLN A 120 80.29 40.47 -96.35
N GLN A 121 79.27 40.76 -97.17
CA GLN A 121 79.43 41.52 -98.42
C GLN A 121 79.49 43.04 -98.19
N ALA A 122 79.05 43.54 -97.03
CA ALA A 122 78.96 44.97 -96.72
C ALA A 122 80.15 45.50 -95.88
N GLU A 123 81.11 44.66 -95.47
CA GLU A 123 82.32 45.12 -94.78
C GLU A 123 83.37 45.75 -95.73
N GLU A 124 83.28 45.52 -97.05
CA GLU A 124 84.21 46.10 -98.02
C GLU A 124 83.86 47.55 -98.43
N GLU A 125 82.61 48.00 -98.28
CA GLU A 125 82.18 49.37 -98.58
C GLU A 125 81.88 50.19 -97.31
N GLY A 126 82.86 50.98 -96.87
CA GLY A 126 82.78 51.84 -95.68
C GLY A 126 81.78 52.99 -95.79
N SER A 127 80.48 52.69 -95.65
CA SER A 127 79.37 53.63 -95.82
C SER A 127 78.47 53.77 -94.58
N THR A 128 77.54 54.74 -94.62
CA THR A 128 76.70 55.18 -93.48
C THR A 128 75.82 54.07 -92.88
N ALA A 129 75.53 53.02 -93.64
CA ALA A 129 74.83 51.81 -93.17
C ALA A 129 75.50 51.19 -91.93
N PHE A 130 76.84 51.15 -91.86
CA PHE A 130 77.57 50.60 -90.72
C PHE A 130 77.31 51.37 -89.41
N LEU A 131 77.14 52.70 -89.49
CA LEU A 131 76.81 53.51 -88.31
C LEU A 131 75.36 53.29 -87.84
N GLN A 132 74.41 53.15 -88.77
CA GLN A 132 73.02 52.80 -88.44
C GLN A 132 72.93 51.40 -87.83
N MET A 133 73.62 50.41 -88.41
CA MET A 133 73.70 49.05 -87.89
C MET A 133 74.35 49.02 -86.49
N ARG A 134 75.42 49.79 -86.27
CA ARG A 134 76.05 49.94 -84.94
C ARG A 134 75.14 50.65 -83.92
N GLN A 135 74.21 51.50 -84.36
CA GLN A 135 73.20 52.11 -83.51
C GLN A 135 72.05 51.15 -83.20
N GLN A 136 71.64 50.30 -84.17
CA GLN A 136 70.70 49.21 -83.96
C GLN A 136 71.27 48.18 -82.98
N PHE A 137 72.51 47.67 -83.17
CA PHE A 137 73.15 46.77 -82.21
C PHE A 137 73.22 47.34 -80.79
N LYS A 138 73.45 48.66 -80.62
CA LYS A 138 73.38 49.33 -79.29
C LYS A 138 71.97 49.47 -78.73
N SER A 139 70.94 49.47 -79.59
CA SER A 139 69.53 49.39 -79.18
C SER A 139 69.17 47.97 -78.77
N ASP A 140 69.63 46.98 -79.53
CA ASP A 140 69.36 45.56 -79.32
C ASP A 140 70.12 45.00 -78.13
N GLU A 141 71.35 45.46 -77.86
CA GLU A 141 72.08 45.18 -76.62
C GLU A 141 71.31 45.70 -75.39
N LYS A 142 70.71 46.90 -75.50
CA LYS A 142 69.85 47.46 -74.44
C LYS A 142 68.52 46.71 -74.33
N ALA A 143 67.94 46.26 -75.44
CA ALA A 143 66.74 45.43 -75.44
C ALA A 143 67.01 44.05 -74.84
N HIS A 144 68.16 43.44 -75.15
CA HIS A 144 68.63 42.19 -74.57
C HIS A 144 68.89 42.34 -73.07
N LYS A 145 69.55 43.42 -72.62
CA LYS A 145 69.73 43.72 -71.20
C LYS A 145 68.39 43.89 -70.46
N ARG A 146 67.39 44.57 -71.07
CA ARG A 146 66.02 44.64 -70.52
C ARG A 146 65.32 43.28 -70.48
N LYS A 147 65.47 42.44 -71.51
CA LYS A 147 64.93 41.06 -71.53
C LYS A 147 65.57 40.21 -70.42
N MET A 148 66.89 40.26 -70.27
CA MET A 148 67.60 39.56 -69.19
C MET A 148 67.16 40.04 -67.81
N GLN A 149 66.95 41.35 -67.61
CA GLN A 149 66.38 41.87 -66.36
C GLN A 149 64.97 41.31 -66.13
N ALA A 150 64.07 41.39 -67.12
CA ALA A 150 62.72 40.86 -67.00
C ALA A 150 62.68 39.33 -66.75
N PHE A 151 63.63 38.56 -67.29
CA PHE A 151 63.80 37.15 -66.96
C PHE A 151 64.30 36.92 -65.53
N GLN A 152 65.23 37.75 -65.02
CA GLN A 152 65.68 37.69 -63.64
C GLN A 152 64.57 38.09 -62.65
N ASP A 153 63.83 39.15 -62.94
CA ASP A 153 62.67 39.60 -62.16
C ASP A 153 61.56 38.53 -62.16
N GLY A 154 61.30 37.93 -63.33
CA GLY A 154 60.37 36.79 -63.48
C GLY A 154 60.79 35.57 -62.65
N GLN A 155 62.09 35.20 -62.67
CA GLN A 155 62.62 34.12 -61.83
C GLN A 155 62.52 34.45 -60.34
N GLN A 156 62.78 35.70 -59.92
CA GLN A 156 62.59 36.14 -58.54
C GLN A 156 61.13 36.05 -58.11
N HIS A 157 60.18 36.48 -58.94
CA HIS A 157 58.75 36.34 -58.66
C HIS A 157 58.30 34.88 -58.63
N GLN A 158 58.83 34.02 -59.50
CA GLN A 158 58.56 32.58 -59.47
C GLN A 158 59.11 31.93 -58.17
N ALA A 159 60.33 32.28 -57.75
CA ALA A 159 60.90 31.82 -56.48
C ALA A 159 60.09 32.30 -55.27
N GLN A 160 59.65 33.57 -55.26
CA GLN A 160 58.75 34.10 -54.22
C GLN A 160 57.39 33.40 -54.20
N LEU A 161 56.84 33.03 -55.36
CA LEU A 161 55.59 32.27 -55.46
C LEU A 161 55.77 30.85 -54.92
N VAL A 162 56.86 30.15 -55.30
CA VAL A 162 57.20 28.83 -54.77
C VAL A 162 57.38 28.88 -53.26
N GLN A 163 58.09 29.88 -52.71
CA GLN A 163 58.21 30.06 -51.26
C GLN A 163 56.86 30.30 -50.57
N LYS A 164 55.98 31.12 -51.16
CA LYS A 164 54.61 31.33 -50.65
C LYS A 164 53.78 30.05 -50.68
N MET A 165 53.90 29.23 -51.74
CA MET A 165 53.22 27.94 -51.86
C MET A 165 53.78 26.92 -50.86
N GLN A 166 55.10 26.81 -50.70
CA GLN A 166 55.74 25.97 -49.67
C GLN A 166 55.28 26.37 -48.26
N ASN A 167 55.27 27.67 -47.94
CA ASN A 167 54.77 28.18 -46.66
C ASN A 167 53.28 27.85 -46.46
N LYS A 168 52.46 27.88 -47.53
CA LYS A 168 51.05 27.47 -47.47
C LYS A 168 50.88 25.96 -47.29
N VAL A 169 51.65 25.13 -47.98
CA VAL A 169 51.65 23.67 -47.80
C VAL A 169 52.09 23.29 -46.38
N LEU A 170 53.07 23.99 -45.80
CA LEU A 170 53.46 23.83 -44.39
C LEU A 170 52.36 24.25 -43.42
N GLN A 171 51.64 25.36 -43.70
CA GLN A 171 50.47 25.77 -42.91
C GLN A 171 49.34 24.73 -42.97
N TYR A 172 49.02 24.21 -44.17
CA TYR A 172 48.02 23.16 -44.33
C TYR A 172 48.46 21.85 -43.64
N LYS A 173 49.70 21.41 -43.80
CA LYS A 173 50.22 20.20 -43.13
C LYS A 173 50.18 20.35 -41.61
N LYS A 174 50.54 21.52 -41.06
CA LYS A 174 50.39 21.79 -39.62
C LYS A 174 48.93 21.73 -39.19
N ARG A 175 48.01 22.31 -39.96
CA ARG A 175 46.57 22.29 -39.63
C ARG A 175 45.94 20.89 -39.75
N CYS A 176 46.40 20.06 -40.69
CA CYS A 176 46.00 18.65 -40.76
C CYS A 176 46.46 17.90 -39.50
N GLY A 177 47.73 18.03 -39.11
CA GLY A 177 48.25 17.42 -37.88
C GLY A 177 47.53 17.89 -36.59
N GLU A 178 47.16 19.17 -36.52
CA GLU A 178 46.32 19.70 -35.42
C GLU A 178 44.94 19.04 -35.37
N LEU A 179 44.29 18.85 -36.52
CA LEU A 179 42.97 18.21 -36.63
C LEU A 179 43.04 16.69 -36.40
N GLU A 180 44.10 16.03 -36.87
CA GLU A 180 44.40 14.62 -36.59
C GLU A 180 44.60 14.40 -35.09
N GLN A 181 45.33 15.30 -34.41
CA GLN A 181 45.48 15.27 -32.95
C GLN A 181 44.14 15.51 -32.24
N GLU A 182 43.36 16.52 -32.65
CA GLU A 182 42.04 16.81 -32.06
C GLU A 182 41.07 15.61 -32.20
N LEU A 183 41.10 14.92 -33.34
CA LEU A 183 40.32 13.70 -33.57
C LEU A 183 40.79 12.51 -32.71
N LEU A 184 42.11 12.31 -32.56
CA LEU A 184 42.68 11.28 -31.67
C LEU A 184 42.33 11.54 -30.21
N GLU A 185 42.44 12.79 -29.75
CA GLU A 185 42.03 13.20 -28.41
C GLU A 185 40.54 12.91 -28.19
N LYS A 186 39.64 13.37 -29.09
CA LYS A 186 38.19 13.09 -29.01
C LYS A 186 37.83 11.61 -29.07
N THR A 187 38.59 10.82 -29.82
CA THR A 187 38.41 9.35 -29.85
C THR A 187 38.75 8.75 -28.50
N SER A 188 39.89 9.12 -27.91
CA SER A 188 40.29 8.66 -26.57
C SER A 188 39.33 9.14 -25.46
N GLU A 189 38.71 10.32 -25.61
CA GLU A 189 37.65 10.79 -24.71
C GLU A 189 36.41 9.89 -24.79
N CYS A 190 36.00 9.51 -26.00
CA CYS A 190 34.87 8.63 -26.23
C CYS A 190 35.12 7.20 -25.70
N GLU A 191 36.30 6.64 -25.93
CA GLU A 191 36.70 5.34 -25.37
C GLU A 191 36.72 5.34 -23.84
N ARG A 192 37.28 6.39 -23.23
CA ARG A 192 37.27 6.60 -21.77
C ARG A 192 35.85 6.75 -21.21
N GLN A 193 34.95 7.43 -21.92
CA GLN A 193 33.52 7.48 -21.56
C GLN A 193 32.86 6.10 -21.68
N LYS A 194 33.14 5.34 -22.75
CA LYS A 194 32.64 3.96 -22.94
C LYS A 194 33.10 3.02 -21.82
N GLN A 195 34.37 3.08 -21.43
CA GLN A 195 34.92 2.30 -20.30
C GLN A 195 34.29 2.71 -18.95
N MET A 196 34.04 4.00 -18.73
CA MET A 196 33.34 4.49 -17.53
C MET A 196 31.88 4.00 -17.49
N LEU A 197 31.17 4.00 -18.62
CA LEU A 197 29.82 3.47 -18.71
C LEU A 197 29.78 1.94 -18.54
N GLN A 198 30.74 1.21 -19.11
CA GLN A 198 30.87 -0.24 -18.93
C GLN A 198 31.12 -0.61 -17.47
N SER A 199 32.12 -0.02 -16.82
CA SER A 199 32.41 -0.30 -15.40
C SER A 199 31.27 0.10 -14.45
N ARG A 200 30.45 1.10 -14.81
CA ARG A 200 29.19 1.39 -14.11
C ARG A 200 28.13 0.31 -14.35
N LEU A 201 27.96 -0.17 -15.59
CA LEU A 201 27.06 -1.27 -15.93
C LEU A 201 27.45 -2.55 -15.17
N ASP A 202 28.72 -2.96 -15.25
CA ASP A 202 29.28 -4.12 -14.55
C ASP A 202 29.05 -4.01 -13.03
N SER A 203 29.25 -2.82 -12.45
CA SER A 203 28.99 -2.55 -11.03
C SER A 203 27.50 -2.65 -10.66
N THR A 204 26.59 -2.21 -11.54
CA THR A 204 25.14 -2.40 -11.35
C THR A 204 24.70 -3.85 -11.54
N GLU A 205 25.25 -4.58 -12.52
CA GLU A 205 24.99 -6.02 -12.67
C GLU A 205 25.49 -6.81 -11.47
N LEU A 206 26.72 -6.56 -11.00
CA LEU A 206 27.25 -7.20 -9.79
C LEU A 206 26.48 -6.80 -8.53
N ARG A 207 25.74 -5.69 -8.52
CA ARG A 207 24.82 -5.34 -7.44
C ARG A 207 23.50 -6.11 -7.56
N LEU A 208 22.91 -6.17 -8.75
CA LEU A 208 21.67 -6.91 -9.01
C LEU A 208 21.84 -8.42 -8.82
N ARG A 209 22.97 -8.99 -9.25
CA ARG A 209 23.32 -10.41 -9.02
C ARG A 209 23.51 -10.72 -7.53
N ARG A 210 24.07 -9.79 -6.73
CA ARG A 210 24.13 -9.93 -5.27
C ARG A 210 22.74 -9.88 -4.66
N ILE A 211 21.97 -8.81 -4.91
CA ILE A 211 20.59 -8.67 -4.41
C ILE A 211 19.75 -9.90 -4.75
N GLY A 212 19.83 -10.43 -5.99
CA GLY A 212 19.13 -11.64 -6.40
C GLY A 212 19.61 -12.92 -5.71
N HIS A 213 20.91 -13.04 -5.41
CA HIS A 213 21.45 -14.14 -4.61
C HIS A 213 21.03 -14.03 -3.14
N ASP A 214 21.14 -12.83 -2.56
CA ASP A 214 20.72 -12.53 -1.19
C ASP A 214 19.23 -12.89 -1.01
N HIS A 215 18.34 -12.41 -1.89
CA HIS A 215 16.91 -12.77 -1.91
C HIS A 215 16.68 -14.27 -2.09
N ASN A 216 17.47 -14.96 -2.93
CA ASN A 216 17.35 -16.41 -3.08
C ASN A 216 17.74 -17.14 -1.77
N THR A 217 18.80 -16.70 -1.08
CA THR A 217 19.16 -17.26 0.23
C THR A 217 18.13 -16.93 1.32
N GLU A 218 17.48 -15.76 1.28
CA GLU A 218 16.35 -15.44 2.16
C GLU A 218 15.13 -16.34 1.88
N LEU A 219 14.84 -16.64 0.61
CA LEU A 219 13.80 -17.60 0.23
C LEU A 219 14.14 -19.03 0.68
N GLU A 220 15.38 -19.49 0.48
CA GLU A 220 15.85 -20.80 0.98
C GLU A 220 15.77 -20.87 2.52
N ASN A 221 16.18 -19.82 3.23
CA ASN A 221 16.07 -19.76 4.70
C ASN A 221 14.61 -19.73 5.17
N THR A 222 13.72 -18.97 4.52
CA THR A 222 12.29 -18.94 4.90
C THR A 222 11.57 -20.24 4.60
N LEU A 223 11.93 -20.96 3.52
CA LEU A 223 11.48 -22.32 3.26
C LEU A 223 11.95 -23.30 4.36
N ILE A 224 13.24 -23.28 4.71
CA ILE A 224 13.80 -24.08 5.81
C ILE A 224 13.11 -23.77 7.16
N HIS A 225 12.73 -22.52 7.40
CA HIS A 225 11.96 -22.13 8.59
C HIS A 225 10.51 -22.64 8.54
N LEU A 226 9.86 -22.58 7.37
CA LEU A 226 8.51 -23.11 7.16
C LEU A 226 8.47 -24.65 7.34
N GLU A 227 9.46 -25.38 6.80
CA GLU A 227 9.61 -26.82 6.99
C GLU A 227 9.79 -27.19 8.47
N LYS A 228 10.64 -26.46 9.21
CA LYS A 228 10.83 -26.64 10.65
C LYS A 228 9.54 -26.38 11.43
N GLU A 229 8.77 -25.37 11.07
CA GLU A 229 7.50 -25.06 11.74
C GLU A 229 6.39 -26.06 11.35
N GLN A 230 6.42 -26.60 10.12
CA GLN A 230 5.55 -27.69 9.71
C GLN A 230 5.88 -29.00 10.45
N GLN A 231 7.16 -29.30 10.68
CA GLN A 231 7.60 -30.43 11.51
C GLN A 231 7.19 -30.25 12.98
N ARG A 232 7.33 -29.04 13.54
CA ARG A 232 6.82 -28.69 14.88
C ARG A 232 5.30 -28.85 14.96
N SER A 233 4.57 -28.34 13.98
CA SER A 233 3.10 -28.48 13.89
C SER A 233 2.67 -29.95 13.81
N ALA A 234 3.36 -30.77 13.01
CA ALA A 234 3.12 -32.22 12.96
C ALA A 234 3.41 -32.90 14.31
N THR A 235 4.51 -32.52 14.98
CA THR A 235 4.87 -33.07 16.31
C THR A 235 3.86 -32.65 17.38
N LEU A 236 3.41 -31.41 17.37
CA LEU A 236 2.36 -30.90 18.25
C LEU A 236 1.00 -31.54 17.95
N SER A 237 0.70 -31.84 16.68
CA SER A 237 -0.50 -32.61 16.31
C SER A 237 -0.44 -34.04 16.86
N GLN A 238 0.72 -34.71 16.77
CA GLN A 238 0.94 -36.04 17.35
C GLN A 238 0.85 -36.03 18.89
N MET A 239 1.39 -34.99 19.53
CA MET A 239 1.24 -34.81 20.98
C MET A 239 -0.22 -34.51 21.37
N ASN A 240 -0.96 -33.73 20.58
CA ASN A 240 -2.37 -33.46 20.80
C ASN A 240 -3.25 -34.71 20.60
N THR A 241 -2.97 -35.57 19.60
CA THR A 241 -3.67 -36.86 19.47
C THR A 241 -3.34 -37.78 20.63
N LEU A 242 -2.08 -37.86 21.07
CA LEU A 242 -1.70 -38.65 22.25
C LEU A 242 -2.37 -38.14 23.54
N LEU A 243 -2.48 -36.82 23.72
CA LEU A 243 -3.19 -36.21 24.86
C LEU A 243 -4.71 -36.43 24.78
N GLN A 244 -5.29 -36.51 23.58
CA GLN A 244 -6.70 -36.89 23.38
C GLN A 244 -6.92 -38.37 23.68
N GLU A 245 -6.03 -39.25 23.21
CA GLU A 245 -6.05 -40.69 23.51
C GLU A 245 -5.93 -40.96 25.01
N GLN A 246 -4.99 -40.30 25.70
CA GLN A 246 -4.86 -40.35 27.16
C GLN A 246 -6.10 -39.81 27.87
N LEU A 247 -6.73 -38.75 27.35
CA LEU A 247 -7.97 -38.22 27.91
C LEU A 247 -9.15 -39.18 27.72
N GLU A 248 -9.26 -39.87 26.59
CA GLU A 248 -10.26 -40.92 26.39
C GLU A 248 -9.96 -42.17 27.23
N GLU A 249 -8.70 -42.57 27.42
CA GLU A 249 -8.35 -43.65 28.35
C GLU A 249 -8.72 -43.30 29.81
N VAL A 250 -8.46 -42.07 30.24
CA VAL A 250 -8.88 -41.54 31.55
C VAL A 250 -10.42 -41.47 31.66
N LYS A 251 -11.14 -41.12 30.58
CA LYS A 251 -12.61 -41.18 30.56
C LYS A 251 -13.13 -42.63 30.64
N CYS A 252 -12.57 -43.56 29.88
CA CYS A 252 -12.98 -44.97 29.88
C CYS A 252 -12.66 -45.67 31.21
N SER A 253 -11.49 -45.39 31.80
CA SER A 253 -11.17 -45.89 33.15
C SER A 253 -12.04 -45.25 34.23
N LYS A 254 -12.35 -43.95 34.15
CA LYS A 254 -13.35 -43.29 35.00
C LYS A 254 -14.74 -43.92 34.85
N GLN A 255 -15.21 -44.18 33.63
CA GLN A 255 -16.49 -44.86 33.39
C GLN A 255 -16.50 -46.28 33.97
N ARG A 256 -15.40 -47.02 33.83
CA ARG A 256 -15.23 -48.35 34.43
C ARG A 256 -15.32 -48.29 35.96
N LEU A 257 -14.59 -47.35 36.58
CA LEU A 257 -14.64 -47.10 38.03
C LEU A 257 -16.01 -46.62 38.51
N VAL A 258 -16.73 -45.81 37.73
CA VAL A 258 -18.13 -45.45 38.04
C VAL A 258 -19.02 -46.68 38.01
N GLY A 259 -18.93 -47.54 36.99
CA GLY A 259 -19.67 -48.80 36.93
C GLY A 259 -19.27 -49.80 38.03
N GLU A 260 -18.02 -49.76 38.51
CA GLU A 260 -17.57 -50.55 39.67
C GLU A 260 -18.10 -49.98 40.99
N LEU A 261 -18.16 -48.65 41.15
CA LEU A 261 -18.80 -47.99 42.29
C LEU A 261 -20.32 -48.21 42.30
N GLU A 262 -20.97 -48.19 41.14
CA GLU A 262 -22.40 -48.51 40.99
C GLU A 262 -22.67 -49.98 41.36
N ARG A 263 -21.87 -50.93 40.84
CA ARG A 263 -21.95 -52.35 41.24
C ARG A 263 -21.74 -52.50 42.74
N ASN A 264 -20.65 -51.97 43.28
CA ASN A 264 -20.36 -52.00 44.72
C ASN A 264 -21.46 -51.33 45.55
N ALA A 265 -22.12 -50.28 45.07
CA ALA A 265 -23.28 -49.67 45.72
C ALA A 265 -24.51 -50.58 45.68
N THR A 266 -24.77 -51.28 44.56
CA THR A 266 -25.86 -52.27 44.47
C THR A 266 -25.58 -53.53 45.28
N ASP A 267 -24.34 -54.01 45.35
CA ASP A 267 -23.91 -55.13 46.18
C ASP A 267 -23.95 -54.75 47.67
N MET A 268 -23.52 -53.53 48.04
CA MET A 268 -23.68 -53.00 49.39
C MET A 268 -25.15 -52.78 49.76
N HIS A 269 -26.01 -52.36 48.82
CA HIS A 269 -27.45 -52.30 49.08
C HIS A 269 -28.08 -53.69 49.20
N ARG A 270 -27.69 -54.68 48.37
CA ARG A 270 -28.16 -56.06 48.51
C ARG A 270 -27.71 -56.65 49.84
N LEU A 271 -26.42 -56.52 50.19
CA LEU A 271 -25.88 -56.99 51.46
C LEU A 271 -26.50 -56.26 52.66
N ARG A 272 -26.79 -54.95 52.55
CA ARG A 272 -27.57 -54.22 53.55
C ARG A 272 -28.98 -54.75 53.65
N SER A 273 -29.73 -54.91 52.56
CA SER A 273 -31.09 -55.45 52.61
C SER A 273 -31.15 -56.91 53.06
N GLU A 274 -30.13 -57.73 52.75
CA GLU A 274 -29.99 -59.09 53.29
C GLU A 274 -29.67 -59.07 54.79
N LEU A 275 -28.79 -58.18 55.25
CA LEU A 275 -28.44 -58.03 56.66
C LEU A 275 -29.59 -57.39 57.45
N GLU A 276 -30.27 -56.41 56.88
CA GLU A 276 -31.47 -55.76 57.38
C GLU A 276 -32.61 -56.77 57.44
N GLN A 277 -32.83 -57.63 56.44
CA GLN A 277 -33.83 -58.70 56.50
C GLN A 277 -33.50 -59.73 57.60
N LYS A 278 -32.27 -60.29 57.61
CA LYS A 278 -31.82 -61.23 58.64
C LYS A 278 -31.84 -60.60 60.05
N SER A 279 -31.54 -59.30 60.13
CA SER A 279 -31.67 -58.50 61.35
C SER A 279 -33.13 -58.33 61.72
N TYR A 280 -34.01 -57.82 60.85
CA TYR A 280 -35.43 -57.59 61.13
C TYR A 280 -36.15 -58.88 61.51
N ASP A 281 -35.85 -60.02 60.88
CA ASP A 281 -36.43 -61.31 61.26
C ASP A 281 -35.95 -61.75 62.66
N SER A 282 -34.66 -61.60 62.97
CA SER A 282 -34.07 -61.90 64.28
C SER A 282 -34.47 -60.87 65.36
N TYR A 283 -34.66 -59.62 64.99
CA TYR A 283 -34.90 -58.46 65.85
C TYR A 283 -36.39 -58.30 66.11
N LEU A 284 -37.28 -58.56 65.16
CA LEU A 284 -38.70 -58.78 65.43
C LEU A 284 -38.90 -60.03 66.30
N SER A 285 -38.14 -61.11 66.11
CA SER A 285 -38.25 -62.29 66.99
C SER A 285 -37.78 -61.99 68.41
N ASN A 286 -36.57 -61.43 68.55
CA ASN A 286 -35.98 -61.09 69.84
C ASN A 286 -36.72 -59.93 70.51
N GLU A 287 -37.11 -58.87 69.80
CA GLU A 287 -37.95 -57.80 70.35
C GLU A 287 -39.39 -58.24 70.56
N HIS A 288 -40.03 -59.14 69.80
CA HIS A 288 -41.34 -59.63 70.25
C HIS A 288 -41.22 -60.38 71.59
N SER A 289 -40.16 -61.16 71.80
CA SER A 289 -39.88 -61.77 73.10
C SER A 289 -39.51 -60.74 74.19
N GLY A 290 -38.70 -59.75 73.84
CA GLY A 290 -38.16 -58.72 74.72
C GLY A 290 -39.18 -57.63 75.06
N ILE A 291 -40.01 -57.21 74.12
CA ILE A 291 -41.17 -56.33 74.28
C ILE A 291 -42.26 -57.08 75.06
N LEU A 292 -42.49 -58.39 74.87
CA LEU A 292 -43.39 -59.14 75.77
C LEU A 292 -42.85 -59.23 77.20
N LEU A 293 -41.54 -59.42 77.38
CA LEU A 293 -40.90 -59.41 78.69
C LEU A 293 -40.93 -58.01 79.31
N LEU A 294 -40.61 -56.97 78.54
CA LEU A 294 -40.63 -55.56 78.94
C LEU A 294 -42.05 -55.04 79.15
N TRP A 295 -43.09 -55.55 78.47
CA TRP A 295 -44.48 -55.21 78.79
C TRP A 295 -44.96 -55.92 80.05
N ARG A 296 -44.51 -57.16 80.32
CA ARG A 296 -44.77 -57.81 81.61
C ARG A 296 -44.04 -57.06 82.73
N GLN A 297 -42.75 -56.75 82.55
CA GLN A 297 -41.94 -55.98 83.49
C GLN A 297 -42.45 -54.54 83.66
N ALA A 298 -42.92 -53.88 82.61
CA ALA A 298 -43.52 -52.54 82.66
C ALA A 298 -44.95 -52.57 83.20
N ALA A 299 -45.69 -53.68 83.06
CA ALA A 299 -46.98 -53.87 83.74
C ALA A 299 -46.78 -54.13 85.24
N THR A 300 -45.79 -54.95 85.63
CA THR A 300 -45.42 -55.11 87.05
C THR A 300 -44.79 -53.83 87.59
N LEU A 301 -43.96 -53.10 86.82
CA LEU A 301 -43.44 -51.81 87.25
C LEU A 301 -44.55 -50.76 87.31
N ARG A 302 -45.55 -50.75 86.42
CA ARG A 302 -46.74 -49.88 86.55
C ARG A 302 -47.64 -50.30 87.71
N GLY A 303 -47.72 -51.59 88.03
CA GLY A 303 -48.34 -52.10 89.25
C GLY A 303 -47.60 -51.59 90.48
N ASN A 304 -46.31 -51.88 90.59
CA ASN A 304 -45.42 -51.42 91.66
C ASN A 304 -45.30 -49.89 91.72
N PHE A 305 -45.43 -49.15 90.61
CA PHE A 305 -45.46 -47.68 90.59
C PHE A 305 -46.85 -47.14 90.91
N ALA A 306 -47.94 -47.87 90.66
CA ALA A 306 -49.28 -47.52 91.14
C ALA A 306 -49.45 -47.87 92.62
N GLU A 307 -48.80 -48.92 93.11
CA GLU A 307 -48.73 -49.30 94.52
C GLU A 307 -47.75 -48.38 95.27
N LEU A 308 -46.57 -48.08 94.72
CA LEU A 308 -45.69 -47.04 95.25
C LEU A 308 -46.39 -45.68 95.20
N ARG A 309 -47.05 -45.32 94.09
CA ARG A 309 -47.83 -44.07 94.02
C ARG A 309 -48.96 -44.07 95.03
N THR A 310 -49.75 -45.12 95.21
CA THR A 310 -50.84 -45.11 96.20
C THR A 310 -50.34 -45.22 97.63
N THR A 311 -49.21 -45.86 97.90
CA THR A 311 -48.55 -45.84 99.22
C THR A 311 -47.77 -44.56 99.49
N LEU A 312 -47.41 -43.78 98.47
CA LEU A 312 -46.77 -42.47 98.57
C LEU A 312 -47.78 -41.32 98.48
N GLU A 313 -48.95 -41.50 97.85
CA GLU A 313 -50.13 -40.62 97.95
C GLU A 313 -50.82 -40.85 99.28
N ARG A 314 -51.03 -42.11 99.70
CA ARG A 314 -51.38 -42.45 101.09
C ARG A 314 -50.28 -41.98 102.02
N GLY A 315 -49.00 -42.11 101.67
CA GLY A 315 -47.87 -41.64 102.46
C GLY A 315 -47.76 -40.12 102.55
N LEU A 316 -48.23 -39.37 101.54
CA LEU A 316 -48.34 -37.90 101.53
C LEU A 316 -49.68 -37.42 102.07
N ALA A 317 -50.70 -38.27 102.18
CA ALA A 317 -51.93 -38.01 102.91
C ALA A 317 -51.79 -38.39 104.40
N GLU A 318 -50.97 -39.38 104.73
CA GLU A 318 -50.49 -39.69 106.08
C GLU A 318 -49.50 -38.63 106.48
N ALA A 319 -48.36 -38.44 105.80
CA ALA A 319 -47.46 -37.29 106.04
C ALA A 319 -48.16 -35.93 105.86
N GLY A 320 -49.26 -35.83 105.11
CA GLY A 320 -50.06 -34.61 104.97
C GLY A 320 -51.08 -34.41 106.10
N THR A 321 -51.67 -35.47 106.62
CA THR A 321 -52.50 -35.41 107.85
C THR A 321 -51.64 -35.40 109.10
N ASP A 322 -50.41 -35.91 109.06
CA ASP A 322 -49.36 -35.88 110.07
C ASP A 322 -48.58 -34.59 109.99
N MET A 323 -48.46 -33.92 108.84
CA MET A 323 -48.03 -32.52 108.74
C MET A 323 -49.20 -31.57 109.01
N ALA A 324 -50.46 -31.95 108.81
CA ALA A 324 -51.61 -31.19 109.31
C ALA A 324 -51.92 -31.52 110.79
N ARG A 325 -51.37 -32.58 111.37
CA ARG A 325 -51.46 -32.94 112.81
C ARG A 325 -50.18 -32.60 113.55
N ALA A 326 -49.04 -32.48 112.87
CA ALA A 326 -47.84 -31.80 113.35
C ALA A 326 -48.04 -30.31 113.21
N SER A 327 -48.48 -29.77 112.07
CA SER A 327 -48.92 -28.37 111.98
C SER A 327 -50.12 -28.10 112.87
N ARG A 328 -51.08 -29.00 113.14
CA ARG A 328 -52.00 -28.78 114.28
C ARG A 328 -51.37 -29.00 115.64
N ARG A 329 -50.41 -29.89 115.86
CA ARG A 329 -49.64 -30.02 117.13
C ARG A 329 -48.57 -28.94 117.30
N LEU A 330 -48.26 -28.13 116.30
CA LEU A 330 -47.21 -27.10 116.23
C LEU A 330 -47.84 -25.73 115.94
N GLN A 331 -49.06 -25.67 115.45
CA GLN A 331 -49.97 -24.55 115.65
C GLN A 331 -50.63 -24.67 117.01
N THR A 332 -50.89 -25.87 117.55
CA THR A 332 -51.20 -26.05 118.99
C THR A 332 -49.94 -26.06 119.86
N ALA A 333 -48.73 -26.40 119.41
CA ALA A 333 -47.50 -26.17 120.18
C ALA A 333 -46.79 -24.87 119.85
N CYS A 334 -47.23 -24.07 118.87
CA CYS A 334 -46.94 -22.64 118.78
C CYS A 334 -48.16 -21.79 119.13
N LEU A 335 -49.31 -22.38 119.53
CA LEU A 335 -50.33 -21.74 120.37
C LEU A 335 -50.18 -22.18 121.83
N ASN A 336 -49.49 -23.29 122.13
CA ASN A 336 -48.95 -23.66 123.45
C ASN A 336 -47.44 -23.37 123.54
N LEU A 337 -46.86 -22.67 122.56
CA LEU A 337 -45.60 -21.92 122.70
C LEU A 337 -45.82 -20.46 122.32
N ASP A 338 -46.94 -20.04 121.72
CA ASP A 338 -47.42 -18.66 121.90
C ASP A 338 -48.27 -18.54 123.16
N SER A 339 -48.81 -19.62 123.75
CA SER A 339 -49.32 -19.63 125.13
C SER A 339 -48.48 -20.40 126.14
N ASN A 340 -47.29 -20.91 125.78
CA ASN A 340 -46.18 -21.05 126.76
C ASN A 340 -45.02 -20.10 126.48
N LEU A 341 -44.99 -19.32 125.40
CA LEU A 341 -44.42 -17.98 125.45
C LEU A 341 -45.42 -17.14 126.23
N ARG A 342 -46.70 -16.93 125.85
CA ARG A 342 -47.68 -16.31 126.78
C ARG A 342 -48.09 -17.14 128.03
N LEU A 343 -47.31 -18.16 128.43
CA LEU A 343 -47.20 -18.75 129.79
C LEU A 343 -45.74 -19.12 130.18
N SER A 344 -44.69 -18.47 129.63
CA SER A 344 -43.28 -18.53 130.11
C SER A 344 -42.35 -17.42 129.59
N GLU A 345 -42.58 -16.83 128.40
CA GLU A 345 -42.59 -15.37 128.32
C GLU A 345 -43.70 -14.94 129.28
N ASN A 346 -44.98 -14.85 128.93
CA ASN A 346 -46.07 -14.59 129.87
C ASN A 346 -46.36 -15.67 130.95
N SER A 347 -45.34 -16.29 131.58
CA SER A 347 -45.29 -16.62 133.02
C SER A 347 -43.96 -16.24 133.71
N SER A 348 -42.90 -15.88 132.98
CA SER A 348 -41.88 -14.94 133.52
C SER A 348 -42.40 -13.50 133.45
N THR A 349 -43.06 -13.14 132.35
CA THR A 349 -44.03 -12.07 132.06
C THR A 349 -45.50 -12.46 132.26
N CYS A 350 -45.86 -13.49 133.04
CA CYS A 350 -47.12 -13.49 133.84
C CYS A 350 -46.92 -13.92 135.29
N LEU A 351 -45.69 -14.15 135.71
CA LEU A 351 -45.17 -13.40 136.83
C LEU A 351 -45.08 -11.92 136.43
N LEU A 352 -44.48 -11.45 135.33
CA LEU A 352 -44.45 -10.01 134.97
C LEU A 352 -45.68 -9.43 134.26
N GLU A 353 -46.72 -10.17 133.84
CA GLU A 353 -48.09 -9.73 133.42
C GLU A 353 -49.20 -10.27 134.34
N LYS A 354 -48.99 -11.14 135.33
CA LYS A 354 -49.84 -11.06 136.52
C LYS A 354 -49.21 -10.10 137.52
N GLN A 355 -47.95 -9.76 137.43
CA GLN A 355 -47.37 -8.56 138.04
C GLN A 355 -47.40 -7.34 137.12
N LEU A 356 -47.67 -7.39 135.80
CA LEU A 356 -48.14 -6.19 135.06
C LEU A 356 -49.65 -6.13 135.03
N ARG A 357 -50.43 -7.21 135.00
CA ARG A 357 -51.90 -7.09 135.15
C ARG A 357 -52.30 -7.04 136.62
N GLU A 358 -51.49 -7.43 137.60
CA GLU A 358 -51.57 -6.89 138.98
C GLU A 358 -50.90 -5.52 139.00
N LYS A 359 -49.60 -5.26 138.75
CA LYS A 359 -49.10 -3.85 138.89
C LYS A 359 -49.80 -2.84 137.99
N VAL A 360 -50.56 -3.19 136.95
CA VAL A 360 -51.48 -2.29 136.22
C VAL A 360 -52.94 -2.44 136.66
N ARG A 361 -53.43 -3.53 137.27
CA ARG A 361 -54.74 -3.47 138.00
C ARG A 361 -54.59 -2.81 139.36
N GLU A 362 -53.54 -3.09 140.12
CA GLU A 362 -53.03 -2.33 141.26
C GLU A 362 -52.60 -0.92 140.87
N MET A 363 -51.97 -0.62 139.73
CA MET A 363 -51.74 0.79 139.35
C MET A 363 -53.03 1.44 138.83
N ILE A 364 -53.96 0.74 138.17
CA ILE A 364 -55.29 1.30 137.86
C ILE A 364 -56.16 1.39 139.13
N GLN A 365 -55.98 0.54 140.15
CA GLN A 365 -56.69 0.60 141.43
C GLN A 365 -56.06 1.63 142.36
N LEU A 366 -54.74 1.71 142.45
CA LEU A 366 -54.01 2.76 143.15
C LEU A 366 -54.10 4.08 142.41
N GLN A 367 -54.27 4.13 141.09
CA GLN A 367 -54.50 5.37 140.36
C GLN A 367 -55.99 5.74 140.32
N SER A 368 -56.94 4.80 140.36
CA SER A 368 -58.36 5.13 140.61
C SER A 368 -58.68 5.35 142.09
N SER A 369 -57.83 4.89 143.02
CA SER A 369 -57.85 5.28 144.42
C SER A 369 -57.01 6.53 144.67
N TRP A 370 -55.93 6.81 143.93
CA TRP A 370 -55.25 8.11 144.00
C TRP A 370 -56.04 9.19 143.27
N ASP A 371 -56.56 8.97 142.07
CA ASP A 371 -57.50 9.91 141.42
C ASP A 371 -58.87 9.89 142.10
N GLY A 372 -59.25 8.82 142.80
CA GLY A 372 -60.42 8.75 143.66
C GLY A 372 -60.24 9.53 144.97
N GLU A 373 -59.15 9.32 145.69
CA GLU A 373 -58.75 10.08 146.89
C GLU A 373 -58.35 11.50 146.53
N LYS A 374 -57.86 11.80 145.32
CA LYS A 374 -57.61 13.15 144.80
C LYS A 374 -58.89 13.79 144.28
N ALA A 375 -59.87 13.04 143.78
CA ALA A 375 -61.21 13.57 143.52
C ALA A 375 -61.97 13.82 144.82
N VAL A 376 -61.82 12.96 145.84
CA VAL A 376 -62.37 13.12 147.19
C VAL A 376 -61.60 14.16 147.98
N LEU A 377 -60.29 14.34 147.80
CA LEU A 377 -59.52 15.43 148.40
C LEU A 377 -59.70 16.72 147.61
N ASN A 378 -60.00 16.71 146.31
CA ASN A 378 -60.43 17.91 145.58
C ASN A 378 -61.90 18.25 145.89
N SER A 379 -62.77 17.27 146.16
CA SER A 379 -64.09 17.53 146.76
C SER A 379 -63.88 18.06 148.18
N LYS A 380 -63.00 17.45 149.00
CA LYS A 380 -62.69 17.94 150.34
C LYS A 380 -62.03 19.31 150.32
N ILE A 381 -61.20 19.63 149.33
CA ILE A 381 -60.58 20.96 149.19
C ILE A 381 -61.60 21.95 148.63
N THR A 382 -62.50 21.59 147.72
CA THR A 382 -63.57 22.53 147.28
C THR A 382 -64.69 22.66 148.31
N GLU A 383 -64.97 21.63 149.12
CA GLU A 383 -65.81 21.65 150.31
C GLU A 383 -65.13 22.44 151.43
N LEU A 384 -63.84 22.25 151.69
CA LEU A 384 -63.09 23.02 152.70
C LEU A 384 -62.73 24.41 152.21
N THR A 385 -62.71 24.70 150.90
CA THR A 385 -62.61 26.06 150.35
C THR A 385 -63.97 26.72 150.41
N THR A 386 -65.07 26.09 149.97
CA THR A 386 -66.41 26.67 150.14
C THR A 386 -66.86 26.70 151.60
N LEU A 387 -66.38 25.82 152.48
CA LEU A 387 -66.53 25.91 153.94
C LEU A 387 -65.53 26.88 154.54
N SER A 388 -64.30 27.04 154.04
CA SER A 388 -63.38 28.09 154.48
C SER A 388 -63.87 29.47 154.03
N ASP A 389 -64.58 29.57 152.92
CA ASP A 389 -65.16 30.82 152.43
C ASP A 389 -66.50 31.08 153.12
N LYS A 390 -67.34 30.05 153.35
CA LYS A 390 -68.48 30.16 154.29
C LYS A 390 -68.05 30.40 155.73
N LEU A 391 -66.86 29.95 156.17
CA LEU A 391 -66.32 30.19 157.52
C LEU A 391 -65.42 31.43 157.59
N LYS A 392 -64.91 31.97 156.48
CA LYS A 392 -64.36 33.34 156.41
C LYS A 392 -65.47 34.34 156.29
N GLU A 393 -66.57 34.03 155.62
CA GLU A 393 -67.78 34.85 155.65
C GLU A 393 -68.47 34.72 157.01
N GLN A 394 -68.61 33.51 157.57
CA GLN A 394 -69.13 33.32 158.91
C GLN A 394 -68.15 33.73 159.99
N ASN A 395 -66.81 33.82 159.79
CA ASN A 395 -65.89 34.44 160.75
C ASN A 395 -65.76 35.95 160.53
N THR A 396 -65.75 36.51 159.32
CA THR A 396 -65.90 37.98 159.18
C THR A 396 -67.28 38.47 159.64
N LYS A 397 -68.27 37.58 159.80
CA LYS A 397 -69.51 37.84 160.55
C LYS A 397 -69.40 37.45 162.03
N LYS A 398 -68.74 36.34 162.40
CA LYS A 398 -68.60 35.90 163.79
C LYS A 398 -67.60 36.73 164.56
N ASP A 399 -66.47 37.14 164.01
CA ASP A 399 -65.54 38.14 164.57
C ASP A 399 -66.21 39.51 164.71
N LYS A 400 -67.23 39.85 163.91
CA LYS A 400 -68.10 40.99 164.22
C LYS A 400 -68.97 40.70 165.46
N THR A 401 -69.58 39.52 165.57
CA THR A 401 -70.31 39.11 166.79
C THR A 401 -69.44 38.73 167.99
N ILE A 402 -68.14 38.47 167.83
CA ILE A 402 -67.16 38.11 168.87
C ILE A 402 -66.41 39.37 169.28
N SER A 403 -66.23 40.36 168.40
CA SER A 403 -65.96 41.73 168.85
C SER A 403 -67.09 42.25 169.76
N ALA A 404 -68.33 41.80 169.55
CA ALA A 404 -69.44 42.05 170.49
C ALA A 404 -69.40 41.10 171.71
N LEU A 405 -69.32 39.78 171.54
CA LEU A 405 -69.45 38.79 172.63
C LEU A 405 -68.16 38.59 173.46
N LYS A 406 -66.99 39.03 173.01
CA LYS A 406 -65.76 39.05 173.83
C LYS A 406 -65.81 40.14 174.90
N VAL A 407 -66.65 41.17 174.70
CA VAL A 407 -67.07 42.12 175.74
C VAL A 407 -68.00 41.45 176.77
N ASP A 408 -68.71 40.38 176.40
CA ASP A 408 -69.56 39.61 177.30
C ASP A 408 -68.83 38.46 178.00
N ILE A 409 -67.84 37.81 177.36
CA ILE A 409 -67.06 36.72 177.98
C ILE A 409 -66.16 37.24 179.13
N GLN A 410 -65.69 38.49 179.06
CA GLN A 410 -65.06 39.17 180.21
C GLN A 410 -66.00 39.34 181.43
N LYS A 411 -67.31 39.05 181.30
CA LYS A 411 -68.29 39.02 182.39
C LYS A 411 -68.55 37.60 182.92
N LEU A 412 -68.08 36.56 182.22
CA LEU A 412 -68.35 35.15 182.53
C LEU A 412 -67.15 34.42 183.15
N GLU A 413 -65.93 34.95 182.99
CA GLU A 413 -64.76 34.62 183.85
C GLU A 413 -64.92 35.14 185.30
N ALA A 414 -66.16 35.41 185.73
CA ALA A 414 -66.57 35.69 187.10
C ALA A 414 -67.10 34.45 187.85
N SER A 415 -67.12 33.26 187.23
CA SER A 415 -67.57 32.03 187.91
C SER A 415 -66.93 30.73 187.39
N LYS A 416 -66.75 29.80 188.34
CA LYS A 416 -66.39 28.38 188.22
C LYS A 416 -64.90 28.03 188.07
N ILE A 417 -64.27 27.29 188.99
CA ILE A 417 -64.70 26.64 190.27
C ILE A 417 -65.77 25.53 190.16
N GLY A 418 -65.50 24.40 190.81
CA GLY A 418 -66.38 23.24 190.95
C GLY A 418 -65.95 22.07 190.08
N ASP A 419 -65.59 20.89 190.62
CA ASP A 419 -65.54 20.45 192.03
C ASP A 419 -64.28 19.56 192.19
N LEU A 420 -63.45 19.67 193.22
CA LEU A 420 -63.59 19.13 194.59
C LEU A 420 -64.24 17.73 194.66
N GLU A 421 -63.60 16.62 195.05
CA GLU A 421 -62.57 16.30 196.08
C GLU A 421 -63.17 15.85 197.42
N GLU A 422 -63.15 14.53 197.65
CA GLU A 422 -63.06 13.95 199.00
C GLU A 422 -62.48 12.51 198.96
N MET A 423 -62.05 12.01 200.12
CA MET A 423 -61.53 10.66 200.42
C MET A 423 -60.19 10.18 199.81
N LYS A 424 -59.11 10.71 200.41
CA LYS A 424 -58.27 9.96 201.38
C LYS A 424 -58.97 8.77 202.11
N ASP A 425 -58.31 7.73 202.63
CA ASP A 425 -56.94 7.63 203.18
C ASP A 425 -56.44 6.15 203.18
N LEU A 426 -55.11 5.98 203.19
CA LEU A 426 -54.32 4.93 203.87
C LEU A 426 -54.66 3.43 203.72
N LYS A 427 -53.84 2.70 202.94
CA LYS A 427 -52.60 1.99 203.39
C LYS A 427 -51.76 1.64 202.15
N GLU A 428 -50.45 1.86 202.08
CA GLU A 428 -49.31 1.43 202.93
C GLU A 428 -48.93 -0.06 202.77
N GLU A 429 -47.63 -0.32 202.97
CA GLU A 429 -46.91 -1.61 202.95
C GLU A 429 -46.50 -2.20 201.57
N THR A 430 -45.18 -2.24 201.40
CA THR A 430 -44.36 -2.93 200.38
C THR A 430 -44.37 -2.37 198.94
N GLU A 431 -43.22 -2.04 198.32
CA GLU A 431 -41.81 -2.15 198.71
C GLU A 431 -41.33 -3.53 199.21
N SER A 432 -40.81 -4.37 198.30
CA SER A 432 -39.62 -5.17 198.64
C SER A 432 -38.73 -5.45 197.44
N LEU A 433 -37.59 -4.77 197.44
CA LEU A 433 -36.27 -5.27 197.03
C LEU A 433 -36.07 -5.79 195.58
N GLN A 434 -35.43 -4.92 194.78
CA GLN A 434 -34.04 -5.08 194.31
C GLN A 434 -33.51 -6.46 193.83
N HIS A 435 -32.67 -6.35 192.78
CA HIS A 435 -31.46 -7.18 192.54
C HIS A 435 -31.67 -8.57 191.88
N ILE A 436 -31.23 -8.73 190.61
CA ILE A 436 -30.02 -9.50 190.21
C ILE A 436 -29.87 -9.65 188.66
N LEU A 437 -28.62 -9.50 188.18
CA LEU A 437 -27.97 -9.99 186.92
C LEU A 437 -28.73 -9.96 185.55
N LYS A 438 -28.21 -9.47 184.40
CA LYS A 438 -26.83 -9.19 183.89
C LYS A 438 -26.00 -10.49 183.66
N SER A 439 -25.48 -10.86 182.48
CA SER A 439 -24.34 -10.19 181.79
C SER A 439 -23.82 -10.94 180.51
N ILE A 440 -23.02 -10.24 179.65
CA ILE A 440 -21.78 -10.71 178.92
C ILE A 440 -21.79 -11.40 177.51
N THR A 441 -21.64 -10.57 176.45
CA THR A 441 -20.62 -10.47 175.33
C THR A 441 -19.78 -11.63 174.71
N LYS A 442 -19.45 -11.53 173.38
CA LYS A 442 -18.13 -11.82 172.71
C LYS A 442 -18.01 -11.37 171.21
N LEU A 443 -16.92 -11.72 170.46
CA LEU A 443 -16.41 -11.08 169.19
C LEU A 443 -15.67 -12.03 168.19
N ALA A 444 -15.53 -11.67 166.88
CA ALA A 444 -14.67 -12.30 165.83
C ALA A 444 -14.44 -11.39 164.55
N LEU A 445 -13.36 -11.57 163.73
CA LEU A 445 -12.99 -10.75 162.51
C LEU A 445 -11.99 -11.43 161.50
N ALA A 446 -11.78 -10.81 160.31
CA ALA A 446 -10.56 -10.76 159.41
C ALA A 446 -10.47 -11.54 158.05
N GLU A 447 -9.50 -11.15 157.18
CA GLU A 447 -9.40 -11.40 155.69
C GLU A 447 -8.00 -11.89 155.17
N SER A 448 -7.86 -12.29 153.88
CA SER A 448 -6.78 -11.87 152.90
C SER A 448 -6.66 -12.76 151.61
N LYS A 449 -5.54 -12.72 150.85
CA LYS A 449 -5.38 -13.17 149.43
C LYS A 449 -4.20 -14.16 149.19
N ASN A 450 -4.32 -14.99 148.13
CA ASN A 450 -3.30 -15.43 147.11
C ASN A 450 -3.19 -16.95 146.80
N ILE A 451 -2.99 -17.24 145.50
CA ILE A 451 -2.14 -18.26 144.84
C ILE A 451 -1.86 -19.61 145.55
N GLY A 452 -2.20 -20.72 144.89
CA GLY A 452 -1.27 -21.89 144.77
C GLY A 452 -1.72 -23.27 145.27
N LEU A 453 -1.88 -24.22 144.31
CA LEU A 453 -1.50 -25.65 144.33
C LEU A 453 -1.70 -26.57 145.57
N ILE A 454 -2.30 -27.76 145.31
CA ILE A 454 -2.17 -29.06 146.03
C ILE A 454 -2.82 -29.10 147.44
N SER A 455 -3.86 -29.90 147.72
CA SER A 455 -3.81 -31.37 147.88
C SER A 455 -5.17 -32.00 148.26
N LYS A 456 -5.28 -33.34 148.15
CA LYS A 456 -5.85 -34.35 149.09
C LYS A 456 -6.94 -33.97 150.12
N ASP A 457 -7.89 -34.83 150.51
CA ASP A 457 -8.21 -36.24 150.17
C ASP A 457 -9.63 -36.60 150.69
N ASN A 458 -10.29 -37.59 150.08
CA ASN A 458 -11.42 -38.39 150.63
C ASN A 458 -12.75 -37.64 150.94
N ALA A 459 -13.91 -38.30 151.11
CA ALA A 459 -14.19 -39.74 151.22
C ALA A 459 -15.59 -40.15 150.68
N LYS A 460 -15.70 -41.38 150.16
CA LYS A 460 -16.90 -42.27 150.14
C LYS A 460 -18.12 -41.83 149.28
N ALA A 461 -18.87 -42.73 148.62
CA ALA A 461 -18.70 -44.19 148.45
C ALA A 461 -19.29 -44.72 147.12
N LEU A 462 -18.92 -45.97 146.84
CA LEU A 462 -19.27 -46.88 145.72
C LEU A 462 -20.68 -47.54 145.95
N PRO A 463 -21.21 -48.43 145.09
CA PRO A 463 -21.98 -48.11 143.88
C PRO A 463 -23.33 -48.90 143.79
N GLU A 464 -23.82 -49.11 142.55
CA GLU A 464 -24.64 -50.25 142.06
C GLU A 464 -25.90 -50.70 142.84
N GLU A 465 -27.07 -50.58 142.22
CA GLU A 465 -27.76 -51.76 141.65
C GLU A 465 -28.83 -51.35 140.61
N ASP A 466 -29.59 -52.33 140.10
CA ASP A 466 -30.34 -52.28 138.84
C ASP A 466 -31.85 -51.98 138.99
N THR A 467 -32.56 -51.90 137.85
CA THR A 467 -34.02 -52.11 137.68
C THR A 467 -35.09 -51.12 138.23
N VAL A 468 -35.54 -50.23 137.32
CA VAL A 468 -36.88 -50.30 136.65
C VAL A 468 -38.21 -49.85 137.35
N TRP A 469 -39.13 -49.35 136.51
CA TRP A 469 -40.59 -49.09 136.65
C TRP A 469 -41.13 -47.76 137.22
N HIS A 470 -42.45 -47.57 137.06
CA HIS A 470 -43.15 -46.29 136.86
C HIS A 470 -44.41 -46.11 137.73
N THR A 471 -44.61 -44.88 138.22
CA THR A 471 -45.90 -44.14 138.29
C THR A 471 -47.01 -44.56 139.29
N TYR A 472 -47.57 -43.55 139.99
CA TYR A 472 -48.73 -43.57 140.90
C TYR A 472 -50.08 -43.28 140.15
N PRO A 473 -51.31 -43.51 140.69
CA PRO A 473 -51.95 -42.68 141.75
C PRO A 473 -52.96 -43.42 142.71
N LEU A 474 -53.77 -42.65 143.45
CA LEU A 474 -54.53 -43.00 144.69
C LEU A 474 -55.96 -43.58 144.50
N GLY A 475 -56.51 -44.26 145.52
CA GLY A 475 -57.96 -44.16 145.84
C GLY A 475 -58.72 -45.24 146.67
N PHE A 476 -58.78 -45.08 148.01
CA PHE A 476 -59.89 -45.44 148.95
C PHE A 476 -60.40 -46.89 149.26
N SER A 477 -60.36 -47.23 150.58
CA SER A 477 -61.36 -47.91 151.44
C SER A 477 -61.74 -49.42 151.38
N SER A 478 -61.28 -50.18 152.40
CA SER A 478 -62.01 -51.03 153.41
C SER A 478 -62.97 -52.19 153.01
N PRO A 479 -63.29 -53.20 153.88
CA PRO A 479 -62.97 -53.31 155.33
C PRO A 479 -62.55 -54.71 155.92
N GLN A 480 -62.15 -54.70 157.22
CA GLN A 480 -62.49 -55.66 158.31
C GLN A 480 -61.58 -56.88 158.73
N HIS A 481 -60.87 -56.71 159.88
CA HIS A 481 -60.56 -57.68 160.99
C HIS A 481 -59.56 -58.89 160.79
N GLN A 482 -58.77 -59.41 161.77
CA GLN A 482 -58.46 -59.10 163.20
C GLN A 482 -57.13 -59.76 163.78
N TRP A 483 -56.33 -59.05 164.60
CA TRP A 483 -55.62 -59.45 165.90
C TRP A 483 -54.34 -60.36 165.96
N THR A 484 -53.36 -60.37 166.94
CA THR A 484 -52.86 -59.50 168.10
C THR A 484 -51.45 -59.96 168.70
N THR A 485 -50.83 -59.28 169.72
CA THR A 485 -49.48 -59.54 170.40
C THR A 485 -49.51 -59.40 171.97
N GLN A 486 -48.48 -59.36 172.89
CA GLN A 486 -47.01 -59.01 172.93
C GLN A 486 -46.25 -59.25 174.33
N SER A 487 -44.88 -59.23 174.37
CA SER A 487 -43.90 -58.69 175.43
C SER A 487 -43.46 -59.33 176.82
N ARG A 488 -42.12 -59.54 177.03
CA ARG A 488 -41.09 -59.14 178.12
C ARG A 488 -41.01 -59.59 179.65
N ILE A 489 -39.75 -59.75 180.21
CA ILE A 489 -39.17 -59.52 181.63
C ILE A 489 -38.68 -60.73 182.58
N HIS A 490 -37.97 -60.51 183.76
CA HIS A 490 -37.00 -61.40 184.56
C HIS A 490 -37.23 -61.60 186.14
N SER A 491 -36.65 -62.61 186.89
CA SER A 491 -36.39 -62.64 188.42
C SER A 491 -35.68 -63.90 189.13
N PRO A 492 -34.86 -63.80 190.26
CA PRO A 492 -34.27 -64.96 191.08
C PRO A 492 -33.96 -64.81 192.66
N SER A 493 -33.63 -65.88 193.49
CA SER A 493 -32.97 -65.85 194.89
C SER A 493 -32.61 -67.24 195.63
N CYS A 494 -32.07 -67.28 196.90
CA CYS A 494 -31.50 -68.44 197.72
C CYS A 494 -31.93 -68.47 199.26
N GLN A 495 -31.50 -69.25 200.32
CA GLN A 495 -30.37 -70.16 200.79
C GLN A 495 -30.90 -71.26 201.84
N ASN A 496 -30.33 -71.98 202.88
CA ASN A 496 -29.10 -72.19 203.75
C ASN A 496 -29.05 -73.69 204.33
N ALA A 497 -28.55 -74.31 205.48
CA ALA A 497 -27.93 -74.06 206.84
C ALA A 497 -27.21 -75.36 207.48
N ALA A 498 -26.90 -75.50 208.83
CA ALA A 498 -26.02 -76.59 209.44
C ALA A 498 -26.30 -77.19 210.89
N ILE A 499 -25.95 -78.48 211.15
CA ILE A 499 -25.64 -79.18 212.46
C ILE A 499 -24.61 -80.32 212.23
N GLN A 500 -23.73 -80.63 213.21
CA GLN A 500 -22.77 -81.76 213.20
C GLN A 500 -22.69 -82.43 214.62
N ALA A 501 -21.98 -83.52 214.94
CA ALA A 501 -20.94 -84.27 214.20
C ALA A 501 -20.78 -85.79 214.52
N VAL A 502 -21.37 -86.34 215.60
CA VAL A 502 -20.89 -87.59 216.27
C VAL A 502 -20.98 -88.87 215.41
N GLN A 503 -21.68 -88.87 214.27
CA GLN A 503 -21.68 -90.00 213.30
C GLN A 503 -20.37 -90.15 212.49
N ALA A 504 -19.38 -89.27 212.69
CA ALA A 504 -18.10 -89.23 211.97
C ALA A 504 -17.24 -90.52 212.01
N LEU A 505 -17.58 -91.51 212.85
CA LEU A 505 -16.89 -92.81 212.88
C LEU A 505 -17.40 -93.82 211.83
N ILE A 506 -18.59 -93.64 211.27
CA ILE A 506 -19.15 -94.55 210.23
C ILE A 506 -18.77 -94.08 208.82
N GLN A 507 -18.72 -92.76 208.58
CA GLN A 507 -18.41 -92.20 207.24
C GLN A 507 -17.04 -92.62 206.68
N LYS A 508 -16.10 -93.00 207.55
CA LYS A 508 -14.70 -93.28 207.20
C LYS A 508 -14.46 -94.59 206.44
N SER A 509 -15.47 -95.46 206.32
CA SER A 509 -15.42 -96.64 205.44
C SER A 509 -15.90 -96.33 204.01
N GLN A 510 -16.97 -95.54 203.87
CA GLN A 510 -17.66 -95.34 202.59
C GLN A 510 -16.91 -94.41 201.62
N GLN A 511 -16.15 -93.44 202.13
CA GLN A 511 -15.43 -92.48 201.27
C GLN A 511 -14.44 -93.14 200.28
N ARG A 512 -13.86 -94.29 200.63
CA ARG A 512 -12.84 -94.97 199.82
C ARG A 512 -13.36 -95.67 198.57
N GLU A 513 -14.64 -96.03 198.52
CA GLU A 513 -15.22 -96.66 197.31
C GLU A 513 -15.58 -95.60 196.26
N GLN A 514 -15.92 -94.39 196.68
CA GLN A 514 -16.38 -93.31 195.80
C GLN A 514 -15.22 -92.59 195.09
N GLU A 515 -14.05 -92.45 195.73
CA GLU A 515 -12.85 -91.87 195.10
C GLU A 515 -12.41 -92.66 193.84
N LEU A 516 -12.54 -93.99 193.86
CA LEU A 516 -12.14 -94.86 192.75
C LEU A 516 -13.06 -94.77 191.53
N HIS A 517 -14.35 -94.51 191.71
CA HIS A 517 -15.27 -94.30 190.59
C HIS A 517 -15.03 -92.96 189.88
N VAL A 518 -14.85 -91.87 190.63
CA VAL A 518 -14.62 -90.53 190.06
C VAL A 518 -13.33 -90.48 189.22
N GLN A 519 -12.28 -91.20 189.63
CA GLN A 519 -11.05 -91.31 188.83
C GLN A 519 -11.29 -92.04 187.48
N LEU A 520 -12.15 -93.05 187.46
CA LEU A 520 -12.48 -93.82 186.26
C LEU A 520 -13.33 -93.03 185.26
N GLU A 521 -14.29 -92.23 185.76
CA GLU A 521 -15.09 -91.33 184.94
C GLU A 521 -14.24 -90.18 184.37
N SER A 522 -13.39 -89.55 185.18
CA SER A 522 -12.43 -88.52 184.74
C SER A 522 -11.52 -89.02 183.59
N CYS A 523 -10.98 -90.24 183.71
CA CYS A 523 -10.17 -90.84 182.64
C CYS A 523 -10.97 -91.07 181.34
N ARG A 524 -12.28 -91.35 181.45
CA ARG A 524 -13.17 -91.60 180.31
C ARG A 524 -13.48 -90.30 179.55
N ASP A 525 -13.71 -89.20 180.26
CA ASP A 525 -14.02 -87.89 179.67
C ASP A 525 -12.79 -87.28 178.98
N ILE A 526 -11.60 -87.43 179.56
CA ILE A 526 -10.33 -87.04 178.92
C ILE A 526 -10.11 -87.84 177.62
N LEU A 527 -10.41 -89.14 177.62
CA LEU A 527 -10.30 -89.98 176.42
C LEU A 527 -11.39 -89.64 175.38
N GLY A 528 -12.52 -89.07 175.80
CA GLY A 528 -13.54 -88.49 174.94
C GLY A 528 -13.10 -87.17 174.28
N SER A 529 -12.52 -86.24 175.06
CA SER A 529 -12.10 -84.93 174.55
C SER A 529 -10.94 -85.04 173.56
N VAL A 530 -9.94 -85.90 173.82
CA VAL A 530 -8.84 -86.19 172.88
C VAL A 530 -9.36 -86.81 171.57
N LYS A 531 -10.37 -87.69 171.64
CA LYS A 531 -11.02 -88.22 170.42
C LYS A 531 -11.76 -87.14 169.64
N LYS A 532 -12.41 -86.19 170.32
CA LYS A 532 -13.04 -85.05 169.66
C LYS A 532 -11.99 -84.16 168.99
N GLN A 533 -10.93 -83.79 169.69
CA GLN A 533 -9.82 -83.01 169.13
C GLN A 533 -9.19 -83.69 167.90
N LEU A 534 -9.01 -85.01 167.92
CA LEU A 534 -8.51 -85.74 166.76
C LEU A 534 -9.49 -85.68 165.56
N ALA A 535 -10.81 -85.75 165.81
CA ALA A 535 -11.82 -85.62 164.77
C ALA A 535 -11.93 -84.18 164.23
N ASP A 536 -11.88 -83.19 165.12
CA ASP A 536 -11.88 -81.76 164.79
C ASP A 536 -10.64 -81.45 163.91
N CYS A 537 -9.43 -81.86 164.31
CA CYS A 537 -8.21 -81.68 163.51
C CYS A 537 -8.20 -82.49 162.20
N GLN A 538 -8.87 -83.65 162.14
CA GLN A 538 -9.07 -84.37 160.86
C GLN A 538 -10.06 -83.66 159.93
N GLN A 539 -11.00 -82.87 160.47
CA GLN A 539 -11.90 -82.05 159.68
C GLN A 539 -11.22 -80.75 159.23
N GLU A 540 -10.41 -80.12 160.10
CA GLU A 540 -9.54 -78.99 159.74
C GLU A 540 -8.54 -79.36 158.65
N MET A 541 -7.89 -80.52 158.75
CA MET A 541 -7.00 -81.06 157.70
C MET A 541 -7.73 -81.18 156.35
N LYS A 542 -8.94 -81.77 156.34
CA LYS A 542 -9.73 -81.92 155.11
C LYS A 542 -10.20 -80.58 154.53
N ALA A 543 -10.54 -79.62 155.39
CA ALA A 543 -10.90 -78.27 154.95
C ALA A 543 -9.68 -77.54 154.36
N ALA A 544 -8.49 -77.69 154.96
CA ALA A 544 -7.25 -77.15 154.43
C ALA A 544 -6.83 -77.83 153.11
N ASP A 545 -7.01 -79.15 152.97
CA ASP A 545 -6.78 -79.86 151.71
C ASP A 545 -7.76 -79.42 150.60
N GLN A 546 -9.02 -79.15 150.96
CA GLN A 546 -10.02 -78.58 150.04
C GLN A 546 -9.63 -77.17 149.59
N GLN A 547 -9.31 -76.28 150.52
CA GLN A 547 -8.81 -74.93 150.21
C GLN A 547 -7.53 -74.97 149.37
N LEU A 548 -6.61 -75.89 149.66
CA LEU A 548 -5.38 -76.09 148.87
C LEU A 548 -5.68 -76.61 147.45
N GLN A 549 -6.80 -77.31 147.25
CA GLN A 549 -7.23 -77.78 145.93
C GLN A 549 -7.99 -76.69 145.15
N GLU A 550 -8.82 -75.90 145.82
CA GLU A 550 -9.48 -74.70 145.28
C GLU A 550 -8.42 -73.67 144.83
N GLN A 551 -7.43 -73.37 145.68
CA GLN A 551 -6.32 -72.47 145.34
C GLN A 551 -5.47 -72.97 144.16
N LYS A 552 -5.32 -74.28 143.96
CA LYS A 552 -4.68 -74.82 142.73
C LYS A 552 -5.54 -74.59 141.50
N GLN A 553 -6.85 -74.82 141.59
CA GLN A 553 -7.78 -74.58 140.49
C GLN A 553 -7.81 -73.09 140.10
N GLU A 554 -7.86 -72.18 141.08
CA GLU A 554 -7.68 -70.73 140.85
C GLU A 554 -6.34 -70.40 140.19
N CYS A 555 -5.23 -70.99 140.64
CA CYS A 555 -3.92 -70.80 140.00
C CYS A 555 -3.88 -71.31 138.55
N GLU A 556 -4.51 -72.45 138.26
CA GLU A 556 -4.64 -72.98 136.90
C GLU A 556 -5.56 -72.11 136.02
N GLU A 557 -6.61 -71.51 136.58
CA GLU A 557 -7.51 -70.58 135.88
C GLU A 557 -6.83 -69.25 135.57
N LEU A 558 -6.12 -68.68 136.55
CA LEU A 558 -5.31 -67.48 136.36
C LEU A 558 -4.17 -67.71 135.35
N THR A 559 -3.56 -68.90 135.35
CA THR A 559 -2.53 -69.28 134.36
C THR A 559 -3.13 -69.39 132.96
N ARG A 560 -4.30 -70.02 132.82
CA ARG A 560 -5.05 -70.08 131.55
C ARG A 560 -5.42 -68.68 131.05
N ALA A 561 -5.99 -67.84 131.91
CA ALA A 561 -6.38 -66.47 131.58
C ALA A 561 -5.18 -65.59 131.18
N LEU A 562 -4.03 -65.76 131.83
CA LEU A 562 -2.78 -65.06 131.50
C LEU A 562 -2.25 -65.48 130.12
N GLU A 563 -2.28 -66.78 129.80
CA GLU A 563 -1.84 -67.27 128.48
C GLU A 563 -2.83 -66.85 127.37
N ASP A 564 -4.12 -66.83 127.64
CA ASP A 564 -5.15 -66.23 126.79
C ASP A 564 -4.86 -64.76 126.48
N CYS A 565 -4.47 -63.98 127.51
CA CYS A 565 -4.09 -62.58 127.36
C CYS A 565 -2.78 -62.42 126.58
N ARG A 566 -1.82 -63.34 126.77
CA ARG A 566 -0.56 -63.40 126.02
C ARG A 566 -0.81 -63.66 124.54
N GLN A 567 -1.65 -64.63 124.20
CA GLN A 567 -2.01 -64.96 122.81
C GLN A 567 -2.76 -63.79 122.14
N LYS A 568 -3.70 -63.15 122.84
CA LYS A 568 -4.38 -61.93 122.37
C LYS A 568 -3.36 -60.79 122.13
N ALA A 569 -2.40 -60.59 123.04
CA ALA A 569 -1.35 -59.60 122.87
C ALA A 569 -0.37 -59.93 121.72
N GLN A 570 -0.09 -61.21 121.46
CA GLN A 570 0.69 -61.64 120.29
C GLN A 570 -0.08 -61.40 118.99
N HIS A 571 -1.37 -61.75 118.94
CA HIS A 571 -2.24 -61.46 117.79
C HIS A 571 -2.29 -59.97 117.46
N TRP A 572 -2.47 -59.11 118.48
CA TRP A 572 -2.45 -57.66 118.28
C TRP A 572 -1.09 -57.16 117.80
N LYS A 573 0.04 -57.70 118.28
CA LYS A 573 1.36 -57.38 117.74
C LYS A 573 1.49 -57.76 116.26
N SER A 574 1.14 -58.99 115.88
CA SER A 574 1.17 -59.39 114.47
C SER A 574 0.24 -58.56 113.59
N SER A 575 -0.91 -58.13 114.11
CA SER A 575 -1.84 -57.23 113.40
C SER A 575 -1.25 -55.83 113.21
N VAL A 576 -0.60 -55.28 114.25
CA VAL A 576 0.12 -54.00 114.15
C VAL A 576 1.28 -54.11 113.16
N GLU A 577 2.12 -55.15 113.23
CA GLU A 577 3.22 -55.32 112.27
C GLU A 577 2.73 -55.54 110.81
N VAL A 578 1.53 -56.09 110.60
CA VAL A 578 0.92 -56.18 109.26
C VAL A 578 0.45 -54.79 108.81
N LEU A 579 -0.25 -54.05 109.66
CA LEU A 579 -0.68 -52.68 109.38
C LEU A 579 0.50 -51.71 109.17
N GLU A 580 1.63 -51.93 109.85
CA GLU A 580 2.88 -51.19 109.64
C GLU A 580 3.47 -51.48 108.26
N ARG A 581 3.54 -52.75 107.82
CA ARG A 581 4.00 -53.12 106.48
C ARG A 581 3.04 -52.66 105.37
N GLU A 582 1.73 -52.69 105.63
CA GLU A 582 0.72 -52.13 104.72
C GLU A 582 0.86 -50.60 104.62
N LYS A 583 1.10 -49.92 105.75
CA LYS A 583 1.40 -48.48 105.79
C LYS A 583 2.68 -48.16 105.02
N GLU A 584 3.78 -48.88 105.24
CA GLU A 584 5.04 -48.69 104.51
C GLU A 584 4.85 -48.91 103.00
N ALA A 585 4.12 -49.96 102.60
CA ALA A 585 3.80 -50.22 101.20
C ALA A 585 2.91 -49.13 100.58
N LEU A 586 1.97 -48.57 101.34
CA LEU A 586 1.15 -47.43 100.91
C LEU A 586 1.93 -46.12 100.86
N GLU A 587 2.86 -45.88 101.78
CA GLU A 587 3.76 -44.71 101.74
C GLU A 587 4.69 -44.78 100.52
N ILE A 588 5.31 -45.92 100.25
CA ILE A 588 6.09 -46.16 99.02
C ILE A 588 5.22 -46.01 97.76
N ALA A 589 3.98 -46.48 97.78
CA ALA A 589 3.05 -46.30 96.67
C ALA A 589 2.71 -44.82 96.44
N VAL A 590 2.45 -44.05 97.51
CA VAL A 590 2.19 -42.60 97.45
C VAL A 590 3.43 -41.83 96.98
N GLU A 591 4.63 -42.17 97.44
CA GLU A 591 5.88 -41.58 96.94
C GLU A 591 6.09 -41.87 95.45
N SER A 592 5.83 -43.10 94.99
CA SER A 592 5.93 -43.45 93.57
C SER A 592 4.90 -42.70 92.70
N GLN A 593 3.68 -42.51 93.21
CA GLN A 593 2.65 -41.72 92.54
C GLN A 593 2.97 -40.23 92.54
N ALA A 594 3.57 -39.70 93.61
CA ALA A 594 4.05 -38.32 93.66
C ALA A 594 5.15 -38.08 92.61
N GLN A 595 6.14 -38.97 92.53
CA GLN A 595 7.18 -38.92 91.49
C GLN A 595 6.60 -39.05 90.07
N GLN A 596 5.57 -39.87 89.88
CA GLN A 596 4.86 -39.98 88.60
C GLN A 596 4.06 -38.70 88.27
N LEU A 597 3.46 -38.04 89.26
CA LEU A 597 2.79 -36.75 89.10
C LEU A 597 3.80 -35.65 88.75
N ASP A 598 4.92 -35.54 89.47
CA ASP A 598 5.98 -34.55 89.22
C ASP A 598 6.60 -34.71 87.83
N THR A 599 6.89 -35.94 87.41
CA THR A 599 7.40 -36.21 86.04
C THR A 599 6.36 -35.90 84.97
N SER A 600 5.07 -36.18 85.21
CA SER A 600 3.99 -35.77 84.30
C SER A 600 3.81 -34.25 84.24
N HIS A 601 4.00 -33.54 85.36
CA HIS A 601 3.94 -32.09 85.44
C HIS A 601 5.10 -31.44 84.67
N LEU A 602 6.32 -31.97 84.81
CA LEU A 602 7.49 -31.53 84.05
C LEU A 602 7.30 -31.72 82.53
N GLU A 603 6.71 -32.84 82.09
CA GLU A 603 6.38 -33.04 80.68
C GLU A 603 5.25 -32.09 80.21
N VAL A 604 4.25 -31.81 81.05
CA VAL A 604 3.22 -30.79 80.76
C VAL A 604 3.83 -29.40 80.60
N GLU A 605 4.79 -28.98 81.44
CA GLU A 605 5.50 -27.71 81.26
C GLU A 605 6.41 -27.71 80.01
N ARG A 606 7.06 -28.84 79.69
CA ARG A 606 7.85 -28.99 78.45
C ARG A 606 6.97 -28.93 77.19
N LEU A 607 5.76 -29.49 77.24
CA LEU A 607 4.78 -29.40 76.17
C LEU A 607 4.16 -28.00 76.08
N LYS A 608 3.95 -27.29 77.20
CA LYS A 608 3.54 -25.87 77.21
C LYS A 608 4.61 -24.97 76.58
N SER A 609 5.90 -25.15 76.90
CA SER A 609 6.97 -24.36 76.29
C SER A 609 7.11 -24.64 74.79
N MET A 610 7.14 -25.92 74.37
CA MET A 610 7.12 -26.30 72.95
C MET A 610 5.89 -25.74 72.22
N ASN A 611 4.69 -25.80 72.81
CA ASN A 611 3.49 -25.25 72.18
C ASN A 611 3.58 -23.72 72.05
N GLY A 612 4.13 -23.03 73.05
CA GLY A 612 4.41 -21.59 72.99
C GLY A 612 5.45 -21.23 71.92
N GLU A 613 6.47 -22.06 71.71
CA GLU A 613 7.45 -21.91 70.63
C GLU A 613 6.83 -22.17 69.25
N LEU A 614 6.07 -23.25 69.09
CA LEU A 614 5.31 -23.53 67.87
C LEU A 614 4.29 -22.43 67.56
N GLN A 615 3.68 -21.81 68.57
CA GLN A 615 2.76 -20.69 68.38
C GLN A 615 3.49 -19.40 67.96
N LYS A 616 4.72 -19.16 68.46
CA LYS A 616 5.60 -18.08 67.97
C LYS A 616 6.04 -18.34 66.52
N GLN A 617 6.45 -19.57 66.20
CA GLN A 617 6.83 -19.97 64.83
C GLN A 617 5.65 -19.83 63.85
N ARG A 618 4.43 -20.22 64.24
CA ARG A 618 3.22 -20.01 63.43
C ARG A 618 2.98 -18.53 63.14
N LYS A 619 3.07 -17.65 64.16
CA LYS A 619 2.94 -16.18 63.96
C LYS A 619 4.00 -15.64 63.00
N LEU A 620 5.27 -16.01 63.19
CA LEU A 620 6.36 -15.61 62.30
C LEU A 620 6.16 -16.08 60.85
N LEU A 621 5.68 -17.31 60.65
CA LEU A 621 5.35 -17.84 59.33
C LEU A 621 4.11 -17.16 58.72
N GLU A 622 3.16 -16.71 59.54
CA GLU A 622 1.98 -15.97 59.10
C GLU A 622 2.33 -14.53 58.71
N GLU A 623 3.18 -13.86 59.48
CA GLU A 623 3.80 -12.55 59.17
C GLU A 623 4.63 -12.63 57.87
N GLN A 624 5.50 -13.64 57.72
CA GLN A 624 6.27 -13.88 56.49
C GLN A 624 5.38 -14.16 55.27
N LYS A 625 4.30 -14.93 55.45
CA LYS A 625 3.29 -15.20 54.42
C LYS A 625 2.55 -13.92 54.02
N GLU A 626 2.15 -13.10 54.99
CA GLU A 626 1.54 -11.80 54.73
C GLU A 626 2.49 -10.90 53.93
N ASP A 627 3.74 -10.76 54.35
CA ASP A 627 4.70 -9.89 53.66
C ASP A 627 5.04 -10.41 52.25
N ALA A 628 5.11 -11.74 52.07
CA ALA A 628 5.19 -12.34 50.74
C ALA A 628 3.93 -12.08 49.89
N THR A 629 2.73 -11.96 50.47
CA THR A 629 1.53 -11.52 49.72
C THR A 629 1.53 -10.03 49.41
N LYS A 630 1.98 -9.18 50.33
CA LYS A 630 2.17 -7.73 50.11
C LYS A 630 3.17 -7.48 48.96
N GLU A 631 4.24 -8.26 48.90
CA GLU A 631 5.24 -8.17 47.82
C GLU A 631 4.72 -8.71 46.48
N ARG A 632 3.98 -9.81 46.47
CA ARG A 632 3.25 -10.29 45.27
C ARG A 632 2.23 -9.28 44.77
N GLU A 633 1.59 -8.53 45.65
CA GLU A 633 0.70 -7.42 45.26
C GLU A 633 1.46 -6.22 44.68
N ARG A 634 2.65 -5.87 45.21
CA ARG A 634 3.50 -4.79 44.66
C ARG A 634 3.94 -5.13 43.25
N THR A 635 4.59 -6.29 43.08
CA THR A 635 5.09 -6.78 41.79
C THR A 635 3.96 -7.00 40.79
N ARG A 636 2.77 -7.47 41.22
CA ARG A 636 1.58 -7.49 40.37
C ARG A 636 1.15 -6.10 39.92
N LYS A 637 1.04 -5.12 40.85
CA LYS A 637 0.65 -3.74 40.51
C LYS A 637 1.68 -3.04 39.62
N GLU A 638 2.95 -3.46 39.66
CA GLU A 638 4.01 -3.02 38.76
C GLU A 638 3.90 -3.69 37.38
N LEU A 639 3.69 -5.01 37.33
CA LEU A 639 3.42 -5.74 36.08
C LEU A 639 2.19 -5.17 35.36
N GLU A 640 1.09 -4.90 36.07
CA GLU A 640 -0.09 -4.25 35.50
C GLU A 640 0.18 -2.80 35.03
N ARG A 641 1.18 -2.09 35.58
CA ARG A 641 1.59 -0.77 35.05
C ARG A 641 2.43 -0.91 33.79
N GLY A 642 3.35 -1.89 33.77
CA GLY A 642 4.14 -2.25 32.59
C GLY A 642 3.25 -2.73 31.44
N GLN A 643 2.24 -3.54 31.73
CA GLN A 643 1.28 -3.98 30.71
C GLN A 643 0.48 -2.80 30.14
N ARG A 644 -0.06 -1.90 30.99
CA ARG A 644 -0.76 -0.69 30.51
C ARG A 644 0.15 0.24 29.69
N SER A 645 1.46 0.30 29.97
CA SER A 645 2.38 1.08 29.14
C SER A 645 2.76 0.38 27.83
N LEU A 646 2.83 -0.96 27.81
CA LEU A 646 2.95 -1.76 26.58
C LEU A 646 1.72 -1.60 25.70
N GLU A 647 0.50 -1.75 26.24
CA GLU A 647 -0.77 -1.54 25.53
C GLU A 647 -0.83 -0.13 24.89
N GLN A 648 -0.39 0.91 25.59
CA GLN A 648 -0.27 2.27 25.02
C GLN A 648 0.80 2.41 23.94
N LEU A 649 1.89 1.64 24.00
CA LEU A 649 2.92 1.63 22.96
C LEU A 649 2.48 0.83 21.73
N GLU A 650 1.72 -0.25 21.92
CA GLU A 650 1.07 -1.02 20.86
C GLU A 650 -0.02 -0.21 20.15
N GLU A 651 -0.84 0.53 20.90
CA GLU A 651 -1.82 1.47 20.34
C GLU A 651 -1.12 2.54 19.49
N LYS A 652 -0.11 3.22 20.03
CA LYS A 652 0.71 4.21 19.28
C LYS A 652 1.38 3.60 18.06
N MET A 653 1.93 2.40 18.16
CA MET A 653 2.49 1.67 17.03
C MET A 653 1.41 1.32 15.99
N SER A 654 0.17 1.02 16.40
CA SER A 654 -0.94 0.77 15.49
C SER A 654 -1.37 2.04 14.75
N VAL A 655 -1.34 3.20 15.42
CA VAL A 655 -1.61 4.51 14.83
C VAL A 655 -0.50 4.86 13.82
N LEU A 656 0.77 4.79 14.22
CA LEU A 656 1.91 5.03 13.34
C LEU A 656 1.94 4.06 12.14
N LYS A 657 1.50 2.81 12.29
CA LYS A 657 1.32 1.86 11.18
C LYS A 657 0.22 2.29 10.21
N LYS A 658 -0.93 2.78 10.72
CA LYS A 658 -2.01 3.34 9.89
C LYS A 658 -1.56 4.60 9.16
N GLU A 659 -0.90 5.53 9.87
CA GLU A 659 -0.34 6.75 9.29
C GLU A 659 0.69 6.44 8.19
N LEU A 660 1.59 5.46 8.42
CA LEU A 660 2.54 5.00 7.41
C LEU A 660 1.86 4.37 6.17
N VAL A 661 0.73 3.68 6.34
CA VAL A 661 -0.07 3.17 5.22
C VAL A 661 -0.71 4.34 4.46
N ASN A 662 -1.39 5.27 5.15
CA ASN A 662 -2.00 6.45 4.53
C ASN A 662 -0.96 7.33 3.78
N VAL A 663 0.26 7.45 4.30
CA VAL A 663 1.37 8.17 3.65
C VAL A 663 1.89 7.41 2.43
N LYS A 664 1.93 6.08 2.44
CA LYS A 664 2.26 5.28 1.26
C LYS A 664 1.16 5.34 0.19
N GLU A 665 -0.10 5.30 0.59
CA GLU A 665 -1.25 5.41 -0.32
C GLU A 665 -1.30 6.79 -0.99
N SER A 666 -1.12 7.87 -0.24
CA SER A 666 -1.05 9.22 -0.80
C SER A 666 0.21 9.46 -1.66
N LEU A 667 1.35 8.87 -1.32
CA LEU A 667 2.54 8.87 -2.19
C LEU A 667 2.30 8.12 -3.50
N ASN A 668 1.69 6.92 -3.43
CA ASN A 668 1.35 6.13 -4.62
C ASN A 668 0.32 6.87 -5.50
N GLN A 669 -0.66 7.52 -4.90
CA GLN A 669 -1.64 8.37 -5.60
C GLN A 669 -0.94 9.54 -6.31
N ALA A 670 -0.05 10.27 -5.62
CA ALA A 670 0.70 11.38 -6.21
C ALA A 670 1.67 10.91 -7.32
N MET A 671 2.24 9.70 -7.22
CA MET A 671 3.01 9.08 -8.30
C MET A 671 2.13 8.75 -9.50
N LEU A 672 0.94 8.18 -9.29
CA LEU A 672 -0.01 7.87 -10.37
C LEU A 672 -0.48 9.15 -11.08
N GLU A 673 -0.78 10.20 -10.32
CA GLU A 673 -1.13 11.53 -10.85
C GLU A 673 0.02 12.15 -11.66
N LYS A 674 1.26 12.06 -11.16
CA LYS A 674 2.47 12.47 -11.89
C LYS A 674 2.59 11.73 -13.22
N ASP A 675 2.46 10.41 -13.22
CA ASP A 675 2.68 9.60 -14.42
C ASP A 675 1.57 9.81 -15.46
N VAL A 676 0.33 10.06 -15.02
CA VAL A 676 -0.77 10.53 -15.87
C VAL A 676 -0.48 11.92 -16.45
N LEU A 677 0.06 12.85 -15.67
CA LEU A 677 0.45 14.19 -16.13
C LEU A 677 1.64 14.16 -17.09
N GLU A 678 2.61 13.27 -16.90
CA GLU A 678 3.73 13.07 -17.83
C GLU A 678 3.25 12.45 -19.16
N SER A 679 2.35 11.46 -19.11
CA SER A 679 1.68 10.93 -20.30
C SER A 679 0.86 11.99 -21.05
N ALA A 680 0.12 12.84 -20.33
CA ALA A 680 -0.61 13.96 -20.91
C ALA A 680 0.33 15.02 -21.52
N LYS A 681 1.43 15.35 -20.84
CA LYS A 681 2.48 16.25 -21.35
C LYS A 681 3.15 15.70 -22.60
N GLU A 682 3.43 14.40 -22.66
CA GLU A 682 3.89 13.75 -23.89
C GLU A 682 2.85 13.82 -25.01
N GLY A 683 1.57 13.59 -24.71
CA GLY A 683 0.48 13.74 -25.67
C GLY A 683 0.40 15.16 -26.24
N LEU A 684 0.47 16.18 -25.38
CA LEU A 684 0.51 17.59 -25.76
C LEU A 684 1.78 17.93 -26.56
N SER A 685 2.94 17.41 -26.20
CA SER A 685 4.19 17.61 -26.96
C SER A 685 4.13 16.97 -28.35
N LYS A 686 3.54 15.77 -28.47
CA LYS A 686 3.30 15.07 -29.75
C LYS A 686 2.21 15.75 -30.59
N ALA A 687 1.29 16.50 -29.97
CA ALA A 687 0.34 17.35 -30.68
C ALA A 687 0.99 18.66 -31.15
N LEU A 688 1.77 19.31 -30.28
CA LEU A 688 2.51 20.53 -30.59
C LEU A 688 3.47 20.33 -31.76
N SER A 689 4.30 19.28 -31.75
CA SER A 689 5.25 19.02 -32.85
C SER A 689 4.58 18.72 -34.20
N LYS A 690 3.34 18.18 -34.19
CA LYS A 690 2.52 18.06 -35.40
C LYS A 690 1.99 19.40 -35.89
N VAL A 691 1.58 20.28 -34.97
CA VAL A 691 1.15 21.64 -35.31
C VAL A 691 2.33 22.46 -35.84
N GLU A 692 3.49 22.40 -35.18
CA GLU A 692 4.74 23.03 -35.62
C GLU A 692 5.15 22.54 -37.02
N ALA A 693 5.16 21.22 -37.27
CA ALA A 693 5.42 20.66 -38.59
C ALA A 693 4.42 21.18 -39.65
N SER A 694 3.11 21.15 -39.35
CA SER A 694 2.08 21.67 -40.27
C SER A 694 2.19 23.18 -40.50
N ASN A 695 2.70 23.94 -39.52
CA ASN A 695 2.98 25.35 -39.68
C ASN A 695 4.20 25.56 -40.60
N THR A 696 5.26 24.76 -40.48
CA THR A 696 6.39 24.81 -41.43
C THR A 696 5.98 24.40 -42.84
N ASP A 697 5.07 23.43 -43.02
CA ASP A 697 4.51 23.07 -44.33
C ASP A 697 3.68 24.23 -44.93
N LEU A 698 2.89 24.92 -44.10
CA LEU A 698 2.12 26.10 -44.51
C LEU A 698 3.04 27.30 -44.83
N GLU A 699 4.10 27.52 -44.06
CA GLU A 699 5.10 28.55 -44.33
C GLU A 699 5.85 28.28 -45.65
N LEU A 700 6.26 27.02 -45.90
CA LEU A 700 6.85 26.61 -47.18
C LEU A 700 5.87 26.81 -48.35
N SER A 701 4.59 26.49 -48.16
CA SER A 701 3.54 26.76 -49.15
C SER A 701 3.36 28.26 -49.42
N ILE A 702 3.34 29.10 -48.37
CA ILE A 702 3.29 30.56 -48.48
C ILE A 702 4.54 31.11 -49.19
N HIS A 703 5.73 30.57 -48.92
CA HIS A 703 6.96 30.95 -49.62
C HIS A 703 6.91 30.57 -51.10
N LYS A 704 6.41 29.37 -51.43
CA LYS A 704 6.20 28.95 -52.82
C LYS A 704 5.20 29.85 -53.56
N MET A 705 4.04 30.14 -52.96
CA MET A 705 3.05 31.06 -53.55
C MET A 705 3.63 32.48 -53.75
N LYS A 706 4.53 32.94 -52.87
CA LYS A 706 5.23 34.23 -53.02
C LYS A 706 6.26 34.22 -54.17
N SER A 707 6.99 33.12 -54.39
CA SER A 707 7.86 33.00 -55.57
C SER A 707 7.04 32.92 -56.86
N GLU A 708 5.92 32.19 -56.87
CA GLU A 708 5.02 32.12 -58.03
C GLU A 708 4.39 33.49 -58.34
N ASP A 709 3.94 34.25 -57.34
CA ASP A 709 3.48 35.64 -57.50
C ASP A 709 4.60 36.57 -58.02
N ALA A 710 5.84 36.41 -57.56
CA ALA A 710 6.98 37.17 -58.08
C ALA A 710 7.29 36.83 -59.56
N GLU A 711 7.34 35.54 -59.91
CA GLU A 711 7.55 35.07 -61.29
C GLU A 711 6.42 35.54 -62.23
N LEU A 712 5.18 35.54 -61.75
CA LEU A 712 4.02 36.06 -62.48
C LEU A 712 4.10 37.59 -62.67
N ARG A 713 4.47 38.36 -61.64
CA ARG A 713 4.71 39.81 -61.75
C ARG A 713 5.82 40.13 -62.73
N ASP A 714 6.92 39.39 -62.69
CA ASP A 714 8.04 39.50 -63.63
C ASP A 714 7.61 39.14 -65.06
N SER A 715 6.76 38.13 -65.23
CA SER A 715 6.18 37.79 -66.54
C SER A 715 5.26 38.90 -67.07
N LEU A 716 4.45 39.51 -66.20
CA LEU A 716 3.57 40.61 -66.51
C LEU A 716 4.36 41.89 -66.85
N ALA A 717 5.46 42.16 -66.14
CA ALA A 717 6.39 43.25 -66.45
C ALA A 717 7.08 43.05 -67.81
N ARG A 718 7.53 41.83 -68.13
CA ARG A 718 8.05 41.48 -69.47
C ARG A 718 7.01 41.68 -70.56
N MET A 719 5.76 41.24 -70.33
CA MET A 719 4.66 41.48 -71.27
C MET A 719 4.29 42.96 -71.39
N GLY A 720 4.37 43.73 -70.30
CA GLY A 720 4.22 45.19 -70.30
C GLY A 720 5.26 45.86 -71.19
N ALA A 721 6.54 45.58 -70.97
CA ALA A 721 7.65 46.11 -71.77
C ALA A 721 7.55 45.71 -73.26
N LEU A 722 7.08 44.49 -73.57
CA LEU A 722 6.80 44.08 -74.96
C LEU A 722 5.63 44.87 -75.57
N ASN A 723 4.54 45.09 -74.83
CA ASN A 723 3.41 45.89 -75.29
C ASN A 723 3.79 47.37 -75.47
N GLU A 724 4.63 47.93 -74.60
CA GLU A 724 5.20 49.27 -74.75
C GLU A 724 6.13 49.35 -75.97
N GLY A 725 6.96 48.33 -76.21
CA GLY A 725 7.77 48.21 -77.42
C GLY A 725 6.90 48.22 -78.69
N LEU A 726 5.88 47.38 -78.75
CA LEU A 726 4.92 47.31 -79.86
C LEU A 726 4.12 48.61 -80.04
N ALA A 727 3.76 49.30 -78.94
CA ALA A 727 3.11 50.61 -79.01
C ALA A 727 4.04 51.68 -79.59
N ASN A 728 5.31 51.71 -79.16
CA ASN A 728 6.34 52.59 -79.71
C ASN A 728 6.61 52.30 -81.18
N ASP A 729 6.68 51.03 -81.59
CA ASP A 729 6.88 50.64 -82.99
C ASP A 729 5.66 50.97 -83.86
N LYS A 730 4.43 50.81 -83.33
CA LYS A 730 3.21 51.32 -83.99
C LYS A 730 3.25 52.84 -84.17
N ILE A 731 3.77 53.60 -83.20
CA ILE A 731 3.93 55.06 -83.32
C ILE A 731 4.98 55.40 -84.39
N LYS A 732 6.13 54.71 -84.42
CA LYS A 732 7.16 54.88 -85.47
C LYS A 732 6.61 54.56 -86.87
N LEU A 733 5.89 53.45 -87.01
CA LEU A 733 5.27 53.03 -88.28
C LEU A 733 4.21 54.04 -88.73
N ASN A 734 3.35 54.52 -87.83
CA ASN A 734 2.40 55.58 -88.14
C ASN A 734 3.10 56.89 -88.56
N HIS A 735 4.24 57.23 -87.95
CA HIS A 735 5.02 58.40 -88.36
C HIS A 735 5.63 58.24 -89.76
N ILE A 736 6.16 57.05 -90.08
CA ILE A 736 6.66 56.71 -91.43
C ILE A 736 5.51 56.72 -92.46
N ILE A 737 4.33 56.21 -92.11
CA ILE A 737 3.13 56.28 -92.97
C ILE A 737 2.77 57.74 -93.25
N LEU A 738 2.72 58.61 -92.24
CA LEU A 738 2.45 60.04 -92.41
C LEU A 738 3.50 60.74 -93.28
N GLN A 739 4.79 60.38 -93.15
CA GLN A 739 5.85 60.86 -94.03
C GLN A 739 5.62 60.42 -95.48
N LEU A 740 5.30 59.14 -95.71
CA LEU A 740 5.01 58.61 -97.04
C LEU A 740 3.72 59.17 -97.65
N GLU A 741 2.72 59.52 -96.84
CA GLU A 741 1.49 60.19 -97.27
C GLU A 741 1.73 61.65 -97.66
N ASP A 742 2.60 62.36 -96.94
CA ASP A 742 3.08 63.71 -97.30
C ASP A 742 3.95 63.69 -98.57
N GLU A 743 4.91 62.77 -98.68
CA GLU A 743 5.71 62.57 -99.91
C GLU A 743 4.82 62.21 -101.11
N LYS A 744 3.86 61.29 -100.94
CA LYS A 744 2.85 60.96 -101.95
C LYS A 744 2.03 62.19 -102.33
N SER A 745 1.62 63.02 -101.36
CA SER A 745 0.85 64.23 -101.63
C SER A 745 1.66 65.26 -102.43
N LYS A 746 2.95 65.42 -102.11
CA LYS A 746 3.91 66.25 -102.87
C LYS A 746 4.15 65.71 -104.28
N LEU A 747 4.23 64.40 -104.46
CA LEU A 747 4.36 63.76 -105.78
C LEU A 747 3.06 63.86 -106.60
N VAL A 748 1.89 63.80 -105.97
CA VAL A 748 0.59 64.07 -106.63
C VAL A 748 0.48 65.55 -107.02
N GLY A 749 0.92 66.48 -106.17
CA GLY A 749 1.00 67.91 -106.52
C GLY A 749 1.89 68.15 -107.74
N ARG A 750 3.12 67.64 -107.74
CA ARG A 750 4.02 67.68 -108.90
C ARG A 750 3.45 67.02 -110.15
N LYS A 751 2.70 65.92 -110.00
CA LYS A 751 2.00 65.29 -111.11
C LYS A 751 0.90 66.20 -111.67
N GLN A 752 0.13 66.87 -110.82
CA GLN A 752 -0.90 67.84 -111.23
C GLN A 752 -0.30 69.11 -111.86
N GLU A 753 0.85 69.58 -111.36
CA GLU A 753 1.64 70.66 -111.97
C GLU A 753 2.07 70.27 -113.39
N LEU A 754 2.68 69.08 -113.57
CA LEU A 754 3.10 68.57 -114.88
C LEU A 754 1.92 68.23 -115.81
N GLU A 755 0.78 67.77 -115.29
CA GLU A 755 -0.45 67.58 -116.07
C GLU A 755 -1.07 68.92 -116.49
N HIS A 756 -0.98 69.96 -115.65
CA HIS A 756 -1.39 71.31 -116.03
C HIS A 756 -0.46 71.92 -117.08
N GLU A 757 0.86 71.80 -116.93
CA GLU A 757 1.83 72.16 -117.96
C GLU A 757 1.58 71.39 -119.26
N GLN A 758 1.27 70.09 -119.19
CA GLN A 758 0.92 69.29 -120.36
C GLN A 758 -0.36 69.82 -121.05
N VAL A 759 -1.39 70.20 -120.29
CA VAL A 759 -2.60 70.81 -120.85
C VAL A 759 -2.29 72.17 -121.47
N VAL A 760 -1.49 73.02 -120.83
CA VAL A 760 -1.06 74.31 -121.40
C VAL A 760 -0.25 74.11 -122.68
N TRP A 761 0.63 73.10 -122.75
CA TRP A 761 1.31 72.74 -124.00
C TRP A 761 0.37 72.17 -125.07
N GLN A 762 -0.68 71.43 -124.70
CA GLN A 762 -1.73 71.00 -125.62
C GLN A 762 -2.57 72.17 -126.12
N GLU A 763 -2.85 73.17 -125.28
CA GLU A 763 -3.54 74.41 -125.66
C GLU A 763 -2.68 75.27 -126.60
N HIS A 764 -1.38 75.41 -126.32
CA HIS A 764 -0.42 76.05 -127.23
C HIS A 764 -0.32 75.30 -128.57
N LEU A 765 -0.22 73.96 -128.56
CA LEU A 765 -0.20 73.16 -129.78
C LEU A 765 -1.50 73.32 -130.57
N ALA A 766 -2.66 73.24 -129.92
CA ALA A 766 -3.96 73.46 -130.56
C ALA A 766 -4.14 74.91 -131.06
N HIS A 767 -3.48 75.90 -130.44
CA HIS A 767 -3.42 77.27 -130.93
C HIS A 767 -2.56 77.36 -132.20
N PHE A 768 -1.36 76.77 -132.21
CA PHE A 768 -0.51 76.71 -133.41
C PHE A 768 -1.14 75.88 -134.53
N GLU A 769 -1.89 74.82 -134.23
CA GLU A 769 -2.66 74.07 -135.23
C GLU A 769 -3.80 74.90 -135.82
N LYS A 770 -4.53 75.68 -134.99
CA LYS A 770 -5.56 76.63 -135.48
C LYS A 770 -4.94 77.72 -136.34
N GLU A 771 -3.82 78.31 -135.94
CA GLU A 771 -3.08 79.28 -136.75
C GLU A 771 -2.59 78.64 -138.06
N GLN A 772 -2.03 77.43 -138.01
CA GLN A 772 -1.57 76.71 -139.19
C GLN A 772 -2.73 76.34 -140.14
N VAL A 773 -3.94 76.11 -139.62
CA VAL A 773 -5.16 75.94 -140.42
C VAL A 773 -5.65 77.28 -140.99
N HIS A 774 -5.57 78.37 -140.22
CA HIS A 774 -5.89 79.73 -140.69
C HIS A 774 -4.96 80.16 -141.83
N MET A 775 -3.64 80.06 -141.64
CA MET A 775 -2.64 80.35 -142.67
C MET A 775 -2.78 79.44 -143.90
N ARG A 776 -3.28 78.21 -143.75
CA ARG A 776 -3.64 77.33 -144.89
C ARG A 776 -4.90 77.80 -145.60
N ALA A 777 -5.92 78.27 -144.88
CA ALA A 777 -7.14 78.82 -145.45
C ALA A 777 -6.84 80.11 -146.21
N GLU A 778 -6.13 81.07 -145.61
CA GLU A 778 -5.66 82.29 -146.27
C GLU A 778 -4.80 81.97 -147.50
N LYS A 779 -3.87 81.01 -147.39
CA LYS A 779 -3.09 80.54 -148.56
C LYS A 779 -3.99 79.98 -149.65
N HIS A 780 -5.04 79.24 -149.30
CA HIS A 780 -5.96 78.67 -150.27
C HIS A 780 -6.89 79.72 -150.91
N GLU A 781 -7.33 80.73 -150.15
CA GLU A 781 -8.07 81.88 -150.69
C GLU A 781 -7.18 82.73 -151.62
N LEU A 782 -5.90 82.88 -151.29
CA LEU A 782 -4.91 83.51 -152.16
C LEU A 782 -4.63 82.66 -153.42
N GLU A 783 -4.56 81.34 -153.31
CA GLU A 783 -4.45 80.42 -154.46
C GLU A 783 -5.68 80.52 -155.37
N GLN A 784 -6.90 80.51 -154.81
CA GLN A 784 -8.13 80.72 -155.57
C GLN A 784 -8.17 82.10 -156.23
N SER A 785 -7.68 83.15 -155.55
CA SER A 785 -7.59 84.50 -156.10
C SER A 785 -6.57 84.58 -157.25
N CYS A 786 -5.43 83.89 -157.12
CA CYS A 786 -4.43 83.75 -158.19
C CYS A 786 -5.00 82.98 -159.38
N GLN A 787 -5.59 81.80 -159.17
CA GLN A 787 -6.23 81.00 -160.22
C GLN A 787 -7.34 81.79 -160.92
N ALA A 788 -8.21 82.49 -160.18
CA ALA A 788 -9.23 83.35 -160.75
C ALA A 788 -8.66 84.60 -161.46
N SER A 789 -7.36 84.90 -161.33
CA SER A 789 -6.65 85.91 -162.14
C SER A 789 -5.96 85.29 -163.36
N GLU A 790 -5.47 84.05 -163.25
CA GLU A 790 -4.93 83.25 -164.36
C GLU A 790 -6.03 82.91 -165.36
N GLU A 791 -7.20 82.45 -164.91
CA GLU A 791 -8.39 82.21 -165.74
C GLU A 791 -8.86 83.49 -166.47
N LYS A 792 -8.73 84.67 -165.84
CA LYS A 792 -8.98 85.96 -166.52
C LYS A 792 -7.90 86.27 -167.56
N GLY A 793 -6.65 85.89 -167.30
CA GLY A 793 -5.55 85.94 -168.25
C GLY A 793 -5.82 85.08 -169.48
N GLU A 794 -6.15 83.80 -169.28
CA GLU A 794 -6.49 82.86 -170.37
C GLU A 794 -7.67 83.35 -171.22
N MET A 795 -8.72 83.91 -170.58
CA MET A 795 -9.85 84.52 -171.30
C MET A 795 -9.41 85.72 -172.16
N LEU A 796 -8.57 86.61 -171.64
CA LEU A 796 -8.03 87.75 -172.40
C LEU A 796 -7.07 87.31 -173.51
N GLU A 797 -6.28 86.24 -173.31
CA GLU A 797 -5.49 85.63 -174.39
C GLU A 797 -6.38 85.01 -175.47
N GLY A 798 -7.52 84.43 -175.09
CA GLY A 798 -8.57 83.96 -175.99
C GLY A 798 -9.19 85.06 -176.85
N GLU A 799 -9.49 86.23 -176.25
CA GLU A 799 -9.96 87.44 -176.96
C GLU A 799 -8.87 88.00 -177.90
N ILE A 800 -7.62 88.06 -177.45
CA ILE A 800 -6.48 88.42 -178.31
C ILE A 800 -6.36 87.42 -179.48
N ALA A 801 -6.66 86.13 -179.26
CA ALA A 801 -6.65 85.10 -180.30
C ALA A 801 -7.86 85.17 -181.26
N SER A 802 -9.03 85.68 -180.87
CA SER A 802 -10.13 86.00 -181.81
C SER A 802 -9.82 87.23 -182.64
N LEU A 803 -9.40 88.33 -182.02
CA LEU A 803 -9.00 89.56 -182.71
C LEU A 803 -7.86 89.32 -183.70
N ARG A 804 -6.90 88.43 -183.38
CA ARG A 804 -5.85 87.99 -184.33
C ARG A 804 -6.42 87.24 -185.54
N ARG A 805 -7.46 86.40 -185.37
CA ARG A 805 -8.13 85.68 -186.47
C ARG A 805 -8.96 86.62 -187.34
N GLU A 806 -9.73 87.52 -186.74
CA GLU A 806 -10.52 88.54 -187.44
C GLU A 806 -9.61 89.47 -188.27
N ARG A 807 -8.47 89.89 -187.73
CA ARG A 807 -7.46 90.67 -188.48
C ARG A 807 -6.96 89.95 -189.73
N VAL A 808 -6.74 88.62 -189.66
CA VAL A 808 -6.33 87.83 -190.83
C VAL A 808 -7.46 87.72 -191.85
N GLN A 809 -8.70 87.47 -191.41
CA GLN A 809 -9.87 87.43 -192.31
C GLN A 809 -10.10 88.75 -193.05
N LEU A 810 -9.92 89.90 -192.37
CA LEU A 810 -9.96 91.22 -193.00
C LEU A 810 -8.81 91.43 -194.00
N GLN A 811 -7.62 90.90 -193.70
CA GLN A 811 -6.46 90.96 -194.58
C GLN A 811 -6.66 90.12 -195.85
N ASP A 812 -7.28 88.95 -195.75
CA ASP A 812 -7.66 88.10 -196.89
C ASP A 812 -8.73 88.78 -197.77
N GLN A 813 -9.74 89.42 -197.16
CA GLN A 813 -10.75 90.21 -197.88
C GLN A 813 -10.12 91.38 -198.67
N ILE A 814 -9.16 92.08 -198.08
CA ILE A 814 -8.39 93.14 -198.79
C ILE A 814 -7.61 92.56 -199.96
N MET A 815 -7.08 91.32 -199.85
CA MET A 815 -6.37 90.67 -200.94
C MET A 815 -7.31 90.27 -202.09
N GLN A 816 -8.52 89.77 -201.78
CA GLN A 816 -9.55 89.48 -202.79
C GLN A 816 -10.07 90.74 -203.51
N LEU A 817 -10.28 91.86 -202.79
CA LEU A 817 -10.69 93.12 -203.41
C LEU A 817 -9.61 93.69 -204.35
N ASN A 818 -8.33 93.50 -204.04
CA ASN A 818 -7.24 93.92 -204.92
C ASN A 818 -7.14 93.08 -206.21
N SER A 819 -7.37 91.76 -206.16
CA SER A 819 -7.37 90.95 -207.38
C SER A 819 -8.57 91.27 -208.29
N GLN A 820 -9.76 91.49 -207.71
CA GLN A 820 -10.93 91.97 -208.45
C GLN A 820 -10.64 93.33 -209.13
N LYS A 821 -10.04 94.28 -208.41
CA LYS A 821 -9.60 95.57 -208.96
C LYS A 821 -8.63 95.42 -210.14
N GLN A 822 -7.68 94.49 -210.09
CA GLN A 822 -6.79 94.23 -211.23
C GLN A 822 -7.56 93.74 -212.46
N THR A 823 -8.41 92.72 -212.32
CA THR A 823 -9.17 92.18 -213.46
C THR A 823 -10.09 93.22 -214.14
N LEU A 824 -10.69 94.13 -213.36
CA LEU A 824 -11.48 95.24 -213.91
C LEU A 824 -10.63 96.27 -214.67
N SER A 825 -9.40 96.53 -214.21
CA SER A 825 -8.47 97.44 -214.92
C SER A 825 -7.96 96.85 -216.25
N GLU A 826 -7.79 95.54 -216.32
CA GLU A 826 -7.38 94.82 -217.53
C GLU A 826 -8.51 94.81 -218.57
N GLN A 827 -9.76 94.59 -218.14
CA GLN A 827 -10.94 94.69 -219.00
C GLN A 827 -11.11 96.10 -219.60
N LEU A 828 -10.84 97.16 -218.82
CA LEU A 828 -10.88 98.54 -219.33
C LEU A 828 -9.80 98.82 -220.38
N ALA A 829 -8.62 98.19 -220.26
CA ALA A 829 -7.55 98.28 -221.27
C ALA A 829 -7.85 97.45 -222.53
N GLN A 830 -8.72 96.44 -222.44
CA GLN A 830 -9.15 95.63 -223.57
C GLN A 830 -10.03 96.45 -224.54
N SER A 831 -11.07 97.11 -224.02
CA SER A 831 -12.05 97.84 -224.82
C SER A 831 -11.50 99.07 -225.54
N HIS A 832 -10.49 99.75 -224.98
CA HIS A 832 -9.84 100.88 -225.66
C HIS A 832 -9.16 100.44 -226.96
N ARG A 833 -8.46 99.29 -226.98
CA ARG A 833 -7.80 98.76 -228.18
C ARG A 833 -8.80 98.34 -229.26
N GLU A 834 -9.96 97.85 -228.84
CA GLU A 834 -11.06 97.46 -229.75
C GLU A 834 -11.68 98.68 -230.44
N ILE A 835 -11.76 99.82 -229.76
CA ILE A 835 -12.23 101.10 -230.33
C ILE A 835 -11.22 101.64 -231.34
N GLU A 836 -9.92 101.64 -231.02
CA GLU A 836 -8.84 102.09 -231.93
C GLU A 836 -8.82 101.28 -233.23
N MET A 837 -8.92 99.94 -233.11
CA MET A 837 -9.03 99.00 -234.25
C MET A 837 -10.25 99.31 -235.16
N GLN A 838 -11.39 99.70 -234.58
CA GLN A 838 -12.58 100.04 -235.35
C GLN A 838 -12.42 101.35 -236.12
N THR A 839 -11.83 102.39 -235.52
CA THR A 839 -11.57 103.66 -236.22
C THR A 839 -10.64 103.50 -237.43
N ASP A 840 -9.57 102.72 -237.30
CA ASP A 840 -8.64 102.44 -238.40
C ASP A 840 -9.26 101.59 -239.52
N SER A 841 -10.33 100.84 -239.26
CA SER A 841 -11.04 100.08 -240.30
C SER A 841 -11.88 101.00 -241.20
N LEU A 842 -12.52 102.02 -240.61
CA LEU A 842 -13.43 102.94 -241.29
C LEU A 842 -12.73 103.86 -242.29
N ILE A 843 -11.49 104.29 -241.98
CA ILE A 843 -10.69 105.16 -242.85
C ILE A 843 -10.30 104.45 -244.15
N ARG A 844 -10.01 103.14 -244.10
CA ARG A 844 -9.65 102.34 -245.30
C ARG A 844 -10.82 102.12 -246.25
N VAL A 845 -12.02 101.84 -245.72
CA VAL A 845 -13.24 101.64 -246.54
C VAL A 845 -13.62 102.90 -247.32
N LEU A 846 -13.28 104.09 -246.82
CA LEU A 846 -13.48 105.36 -247.55
C LEU A 846 -12.53 105.51 -248.75
N GLN A 847 -11.33 104.91 -248.69
CA GLN A 847 -10.34 104.93 -249.78
C GLN A 847 -10.63 103.85 -250.84
N GLU A 848 -11.01 102.64 -250.43
CA GLU A 848 -11.37 101.55 -251.37
C GLU A 848 -12.61 101.90 -252.23
N LYS A 849 -13.53 102.72 -251.67
CA LYS A 849 -14.65 103.31 -252.42
C LYS A 849 -14.23 104.21 -253.59
N GLU A 850 -13.03 104.79 -253.52
CA GLU A 850 -12.46 105.68 -254.55
C GLU A 850 -11.72 104.88 -255.66
N GLU A 851 -11.21 103.67 -255.33
CA GLU A 851 -10.60 102.74 -256.30
C GLU A 851 -11.62 101.87 -257.06
N ILE A 852 -12.69 101.39 -256.40
CA ILE A 852 -13.72 100.55 -257.06
C ILE A 852 -14.49 101.32 -258.15
N ALA A 853 -14.40 102.66 -258.15
CA ALA A 853 -14.85 103.52 -259.25
C ALA A 853 -14.06 103.33 -260.57
N LYS A 854 -12.92 102.60 -260.55
CA LYS A 854 -12.01 102.41 -261.68
C LYS A 854 -12.05 100.97 -262.25
N GLU A 855 -12.02 99.94 -261.39
CA GLU A 855 -11.78 98.56 -261.85
C GLU A 855 -12.94 97.86 -262.55
N LYS A 856 -14.20 98.27 -262.30
CA LYS A 856 -15.38 97.66 -262.97
C LYS A 856 -15.45 97.88 -264.49
N ALA A 857 -14.45 98.54 -265.07
CA ALA A 857 -14.25 98.67 -266.50
C ALA A 857 -13.55 97.48 -267.18
N GLN A 858 -13.01 96.46 -266.46
CA GLN A 858 -12.05 95.50 -267.06
C GLN A 858 -12.38 93.99 -267.03
N LEU A 859 -12.73 93.37 -265.90
CA LEU A 859 -12.73 91.89 -265.81
C LEU A 859 -13.99 91.20 -266.34
N ALA A 860 -13.97 90.84 -267.63
CA ALA A 860 -15.03 90.13 -268.35
C ALA A 860 -14.50 88.87 -269.10
N VAL A 861 -13.86 87.92 -268.38
CA VAL A 861 -12.99 86.85 -268.95
C VAL A 861 -13.22 85.44 -268.34
N GLU A 862 -12.43 84.44 -268.75
CA GLU A 862 -12.46 83.02 -268.31
C GLU A 862 -11.74 82.79 -266.93
N LEU A 863 -11.51 81.61 -266.34
CA LEU A 863 -11.00 80.32 -266.89
C LEU A 863 -11.57 79.08 -266.15
N THR A 864 -11.77 77.96 -266.85
CA THR A 864 -12.61 76.82 -266.42
C THR A 864 -11.94 75.42 -266.36
N ALA A 865 -10.69 75.27 -266.79
CA ALA A 865 -10.17 73.98 -267.29
C ALA A 865 -9.54 72.98 -266.25
N MET A 866 -10.17 71.81 -266.04
CA MET A 866 -9.59 70.43 -265.76
C MET A 866 -8.96 70.08 -264.34
N GLN A 867 -8.77 68.83 -263.78
CA GLN A 867 -9.63 67.59 -263.53
C GLN A 867 -8.99 66.34 -262.69
N ARG A 868 -9.61 65.78 -261.55
CA ARG A 868 -9.83 64.30 -261.02
C ARG A 868 -9.08 63.48 -259.75
N GLN A 869 -9.63 63.14 -258.45
CA GLN A 869 -9.35 62.01 -257.27
C GLN A 869 -9.85 62.17 -255.66
N LYS A 870 -9.78 61.41 -254.41
CA LYS A 870 -9.72 59.97 -253.67
C LYS A 870 -9.54 59.65 -251.99
N LYS A 871 -10.34 58.81 -251.12
CA LYS A 871 -10.23 57.88 -249.75
C LYS A 871 -9.97 58.25 -248.13
N LEU A 872 -10.03 57.56 -246.85
CA LEU A 872 -10.57 56.39 -245.84
C LEU A 872 -10.04 56.41 -244.22
N LEU A 873 -10.20 55.71 -242.95
CA LEU A 873 -10.86 54.63 -241.94
C LEU A 873 -10.53 54.77 -240.27
N THR A 874 -10.64 54.05 -239.00
CA THR A 874 -10.84 52.69 -238.13
C THR A 874 -11.21 52.66 -236.46
N GLU A 875 -11.01 51.58 -235.52
CA GLU A 875 -11.64 51.08 -234.09
C GLU A 875 -10.76 50.63 -232.70
N GLU A 876 -10.93 50.00 -231.39
CA GLU A 876 -11.78 49.31 -230.18
C GLU A 876 -11.00 48.96 -228.70
N THR A 877 -11.19 48.32 -227.39
CA THR A 877 -12.04 47.71 -226.12
C THR A 877 -11.20 47.20 -224.73
N ASP A 878 -11.40 46.58 -223.41
CA ASP A 878 -12.28 46.08 -222.13
C ASP A 878 -11.52 45.33 -220.77
N ARG A 879 -11.76 44.77 -219.44
CA ARG A 879 -12.61 44.55 -218.04
C ARG A 879 -12.03 43.66 -216.69
N LEU A 880 -12.42 43.64 -215.28
CA LEU A 880 -11.93 42.80 -213.95
C LEU A 880 -12.68 42.65 -212.40
N SER A 881 -12.36 41.79 -211.26
CA SER A 881 -12.85 41.70 -209.69
C SER A 881 -12.42 40.59 -208.44
N TYR A 882 -12.72 40.66 -207.01
CA TYR A 882 -12.93 39.62 -205.73
C TYR A 882 -12.37 39.57 -204.10
N ASP A 883 -12.69 38.62 -203.04
CA ASP A 883 -12.70 38.67 -201.38
C ASP A 883 -12.49 37.40 -200.21
N CYS A 884 -12.44 37.46 -198.75
CA CYS A 884 -12.27 36.34 -197.54
C CYS A 884 -12.36 36.48 -195.82
N PRO A 885 -12.38 35.44 -194.78
CA PRO A 885 -12.66 35.39 -193.18
C PRO A 885 -12.06 34.36 -191.93
N HIS A 886 -12.31 34.36 -190.49
CA HIS A 886 -11.91 33.34 -189.25
C HIS A 886 -12.16 33.50 -187.55
N MET A 887 -12.09 32.51 -186.47
CA MET A 887 -12.04 32.63 -184.81
C MET A 887 -12.19 31.48 -183.53
N ARG A 888 -11.59 31.50 -182.20
CA ARG A 888 -11.96 31.16 -180.61
C ARG A 888 -11.73 29.88 -179.48
N LEU A 889 -11.59 30.05 -178.03
CA LEU A 889 -11.83 29.28 -176.58
C LEU A 889 -10.86 28.25 -175.63
N LEU A 890 -10.88 27.68 -174.29
CA LEU A 890 -11.19 27.79 -172.68
C LEU A 890 -10.77 26.60 -171.52
N CYS A 891 -10.77 26.65 -170.06
CA CYS A 891 -10.42 25.60 -168.85
C CYS A 891 -10.69 25.90 -167.20
N CYS A 892 -10.46 25.29 -165.90
CA CYS A 892 -10.18 24.00 -164.95
C CYS A 892 -10.11 24.07 -163.24
N SER A 893 -10.06 23.02 -162.23
CA SER A 893 -9.90 23.03 -160.59
C SER A 893 -9.82 21.72 -159.51
N ASN A 894 -9.48 21.70 -158.09
CA ASN A 894 -9.46 20.54 -156.94
C ASN A 894 -9.19 20.71 -155.26
N LYS A 895 -9.32 19.74 -154.18
CA LYS A 895 -9.03 19.77 -152.57
C LYS A 895 -9.18 18.51 -151.43
N SER A 896 -8.61 18.40 -150.10
CA SER A 896 -8.85 17.41 -148.82
C SER A 896 -8.03 17.56 -147.36
N LEU A 897 -7.91 16.89 -146.09
CA LEU A 897 -8.52 15.92 -144.94
C LEU A 897 -7.72 15.63 -143.47
N PHE A 898 -8.22 15.10 -142.21
CA PHE A 898 -7.50 14.66 -140.83
C PHE A 898 -8.25 14.05 -139.43
N SER A 899 -7.68 13.34 -138.31
CA SER A 899 -8.24 12.93 -136.84
C SER A 899 -7.52 11.96 -135.67
N PHE A 900 -7.67 11.97 -134.22
CA PHE A 900 -7.26 10.90 -133.07
C PHE A 900 -7.47 11.00 -131.39
N THR A 901 -7.58 9.93 -130.44
CA THR A 901 -7.27 9.69 -128.87
C THR A 901 -8.01 8.53 -128.02
N ALA A 902 -7.40 7.61 -127.17
CA ALA A 902 -8.19 6.62 -126.30
C ALA A 902 -7.64 5.83 -125.04
N GLU A 903 -6.36 5.49 -124.84
CA GLU A 903 -5.98 4.28 -124.02
C GLU A 903 -5.67 4.46 -122.51
N LEU A 904 -5.48 5.68 -122.03
CA LEU A 904 -4.99 5.97 -120.65
C LEU A 904 -6.00 5.69 -119.51
N GLY A 905 -7.24 5.30 -119.82
CA GLY A 905 -8.32 5.19 -118.83
C GLY A 905 -8.30 3.93 -117.95
N LYS A 906 -7.86 2.78 -118.49
CA LYS A 906 -8.02 1.46 -117.82
C LYS A 906 -7.01 1.22 -116.71
N VAL A 907 -5.74 1.51 -116.97
CA VAL A 907 -4.60 1.32 -116.05
C VAL A 907 -4.81 2.04 -114.70
N ARG A 908 -5.61 3.11 -114.68
CA ARG A 908 -5.85 3.92 -113.48
C ARG A 908 -6.76 3.25 -112.46
N GLN A 909 -7.71 2.40 -112.88
CA GLN A 909 -8.64 1.72 -111.97
C GLN A 909 -8.08 0.41 -111.40
N GLU A 910 -7.19 -0.27 -112.13
CA GLU A 910 -6.56 -1.51 -111.65
C GLU A 910 -5.60 -1.25 -110.48
N LEU A 911 -4.90 -0.10 -110.48
CA LEU A 911 -4.03 0.34 -109.39
C LEU A 911 -4.80 0.69 -108.11
N GLU A 912 -5.90 1.45 -108.21
CA GLU A 912 -6.72 1.83 -107.05
C GLU A 912 -7.33 0.60 -106.35
N LEU A 913 -7.69 -0.45 -107.11
CA LEU A 913 -8.21 -1.69 -106.53
C LEU A 913 -7.13 -2.46 -105.74
N GLN A 914 -5.92 -2.60 -106.31
CA GLN A 914 -4.79 -3.27 -105.65
C GLN A 914 -4.35 -2.57 -104.36
N GLU A 915 -4.35 -1.23 -104.35
CA GLU A 915 -4.02 -0.50 -103.12
C GLU A 915 -5.05 -0.76 -102.01
N SER A 916 -6.32 -0.94 -102.37
CA SER A 916 -7.40 -1.23 -101.41
C SER A 916 -7.33 -2.64 -100.79
N THR A 917 -6.78 -3.62 -101.50
CA THR A 917 -6.58 -4.99 -100.96
C THR A 917 -5.33 -5.04 -100.09
N LEU A 918 -4.20 -4.50 -100.56
CA LEU A 918 -2.94 -4.45 -99.80
C LEU A 918 -3.11 -3.70 -98.46
N ARG A 919 -3.88 -2.60 -98.42
CA ARG A 919 -4.18 -1.89 -97.17
C ARG A 919 -4.96 -2.76 -96.15
N LYS A 920 -5.83 -3.67 -96.59
CA LYS A 920 -6.58 -4.60 -95.72
C LYS A 920 -5.71 -5.76 -95.23
N GLU A 921 -4.85 -6.29 -96.11
CA GLU A 921 -3.87 -7.33 -95.76
C GLU A 921 -2.86 -6.80 -94.72
N ILE A 922 -2.34 -5.58 -94.91
CA ILE A 922 -1.48 -4.90 -93.93
C ILE A 922 -2.19 -4.68 -92.59
N GLN A 923 -3.51 -4.41 -92.58
CA GLN A 923 -4.27 -4.29 -91.32
C GLN A 923 -4.50 -5.64 -90.62
N MET A 924 -4.83 -6.72 -91.34
CA MET A 924 -4.89 -8.07 -90.75
C MET A 924 -3.53 -8.51 -90.19
N LEU A 925 -2.47 -8.36 -90.97
CA LEU A 925 -1.12 -8.75 -90.56
C LEU A 925 -0.63 -7.96 -89.33
N LYS A 926 -0.95 -6.67 -89.23
CA LYS A 926 -0.68 -5.88 -88.02
C LYS A 926 -1.46 -6.38 -86.81
N HIS A 927 -2.74 -6.70 -86.95
CA HIS A 927 -3.55 -7.21 -85.85
C HIS A 927 -3.08 -8.58 -85.37
N GLN A 928 -2.76 -9.48 -86.30
CA GLN A 928 -2.18 -10.80 -86.01
C GLN A 928 -0.81 -10.66 -85.33
N LEU A 929 0.06 -9.76 -85.80
CA LEU A 929 1.36 -9.50 -85.16
C LEU A 929 1.15 -9.08 -83.70
N THR A 930 0.34 -8.04 -83.44
CA THR A 930 0.07 -7.58 -82.06
C THR A 930 -0.51 -8.67 -81.17
N GLN A 931 -1.40 -9.52 -81.71
CA GLN A 931 -2.00 -10.61 -80.95
C GLN A 931 -0.97 -11.70 -80.59
N THR A 932 -0.10 -12.08 -81.54
CA THR A 932 1.01 -13.01 -81.26
C THR A 932 2.08 -12.42 -80.33
N GLU A 933 2.32 -11.11 -80.38
CA GLU A 933 3.20 -10.40 -79.44
C GLU A 933 2.62 -10.38 -78.02
N GLU A 934 1.32 -10.14 -77.87
CA GLU A 934 0.63 -10.19 -76.57
C GLU A 934 0.58 -11.62 -76.00
N GLU A 935 0.24 -12.63 -76.79
CA GLU A 935 0.25 -14.03 -76.38
C GLU A 935 1.67 -14.51 -76.00
N CYS A 936 2.69 -14.13 -76.77
CA CYS A 936 4.08 -14.45 -76.44
C CYS A 936 4.57 -13.70 -75.18
N GLN A 937 4.17 -12.44 -74.99
CA GLN A 937 4.47 -11.69 -73.76
C GLN A 937 3.77 -12.28 -72.53
N LEU A 938 2.53 -12.75 -72.65
CA LEU A 938 1.81 -13.43 -71.56
C LEU A 938 2.46 -14.78 -71.23
N SER A 939 2.78 -15.58 -72.24
CA SER A 939 3.53 -16.84 -72.06
C SER A 939 4.88 -16.61 -71.35
N MET A 940 5.66 -15.63 -71.80
CA MET A 940 6.93 -15.25 -71.18
C MET A 940 6.77 -14.66 -69.77
N LYS A 941 5.64 -14.01 -69.45
CA LYS A 941 5.32 -13.57 -68.06
C LYS A 941 5.00 -14.76 -67.18
N HIS A 942 4.13 -15.67 -67.62
CA HIS A 942 3.79 -16.88 -66.86
C HIS A 942 5.01 -17.78 -66.63
N GLN A 943 5.86 -17.98 -67.64
CA GLN A 943 7.07 -18.79 -67.51
C GLN A 943 8.11 -18.14 -66.59
N LYS A 944 8.29 -16.80 -66.64
CA LYS A 944 9.13 -16.07 -65.67
C LYS A 944 8.58 -16.17 -64.24
N GLN A 945 7.27 -16.09 -64.07
CA GLN A 945 6.64 -16.16 -62.75
C GLN A 945 6.76 -17.58 -62.16
N ALA A 946 6.54 -18.62 -62.96
CA ALA A 946 6.82 -20.01 -62.56
C ALA A 946 8.28 -20.20 -62.13
N PHE A 947 9.26 -19.68 -62.88
CA PHE A 947 10.67 -19.72 -62.45
C PHE A 947 10.96 -18.87 -61.20
N GLU A 948 10.26 -17.75 -60.97
CA GLU A 948 10.40 -16.99 -59.72
C GLU A 948 9.86 -17.75 -58.50
N ASP A 949 8.78 -18.51 -58.68
CA ASP A 949 8.13 -19.33 -57.66
C ASP A 949 8.90 -20.64 -57.39
N ASP A 950 9.40 -21.34 -58.43
CA ASP A 950 10.26 -22.54 -58.31
C ASP A 950 11.61 -22.19 -57.67
N LEU A 951 12.24 -21.08 -58.08
CA LEU A 951 13.39 -20.58 -57.34
C LEU A 951 12.95 -20.17 -55.92
N GLY A 952 11.73 -19.64 -55.75
CA GLY A 952 11.09 -19.28 -54.48
C GLY A 952 10.84 -20.45 -53.51
N THR A 953 10.72 -21.68 -53.97
CA THR A 953 10.58 -22.89 -53.14
C THR A 953 11.96 -23.46 -52.77
N LEU A 954 12.84 -23.69 -53.76
CA LEU A 954 14.23 -24.14 -53.55
C LEU A 954 14.99 -23.26 -52.55
N ARG A 955 14.72 -21.95 -52.57
CA ARG A 955 15.20 -20.96 -51.60
C ARG A 955 14.76 -21.24 -50.16
N LYS A 956 13.46 -21.44 -49.95
CA LYS A 956 12.89 -21.76 -48.64
C LYS A 956 13.43 -23.09 -48.13
N GLU A 957 13.58 -24.09 -49.00
CA GLU A 957 14.21 -25.37 -48.68
C GLU A 957 15.69 -25.20 -48.28
N LYS A 958 16.46 -24.36 -48.98
CA LYS A 958 17.85 -24.01 -48.63
C LYS A 958 17.93 -23.33 -47.25
N VAL A 959 17.05 -22.36 -46.97
CA VAL A 959 17.01 -21.64 -45.69
C VAL A 959 16.52 -22.53 -44.53
N VAL A 960 15.60 -23.46 -44.78
CA VAL A 960 15.21 -24.49 -43.81
C VAL A 960 16.39 -25.44 -43.54
N SER A 961 17.03 -25.96 -44.58
CA SER A 961 18.20 -26.84 -44.47
C SER A 961 19.36 -26.18 -43.71
N GLN A 962 19.63 -24.90 -43.97
CA GLN A 962 20.61 -24.11 -43.21
C GLN A 962 20.20 -23.95 -41.74
N LYS A 963 18.94 -23.62 -41.45
CA LYS A 963 18.44 -23.51 -40.06
C LYS A 963 18.46 -24.84 -39.32
N GLU A 964 18.28 -25.97 -40.01
CA GLU A 964 18.40 -27.30 -39.40
C GLU A 964 19.86 -27.70 -39.17
N ALA A 965 20.77 -27.43 -40.12
CA ALA A 965 22.21 -27.61 -39.91
C ALA A 965 22.73 -26.75 -38.74
N GLU A 966 22.32 -25.48 -38.66
CA GLU A 966 22.61 -24.61 -37.52
C GLU A 966 22.02 -25.16 -36.22
N LYS A 967 20.73 -25.52 -36.20
CA LYS A 967 20.06 -26.09 -35.02
C LYS A 967 20.76 -27.35 -34.51
N ASN A 968 21.30 -28.18 -35.41
CA ASN A 968 22.08 -29.36 -35.05
C ASN A 968 23.43 -28.97 -34.43
N LEU A 969 24.15 -28.00 -35.01
CA LEU A 969 25.38 -27.44 -34.42
C LEU A 969 25.13 -26.78 -33.04
N LEU A 970 23.99 -26.09 -32.86
CA LEU A 970 23.57 -25.54 -31.57
C LEU A 970 23.27 -26.65 -30.54
N ALA A 971 22.63 -27.74 -30.97
CA ALA A 971 22.37 -28.89 -30.10
C ALA A 971 23.67 -29.62 -29.70
N GLU A 972 24.63 -29.72 -30.62
CA GLU A 972 25.95 -30.31 -30.39
C GLU A 972 26.76 -29.47 -29.38
N LYS A 973 26.86 -28.14 -29.58
CA LYS A 973 27.46 -27.22 -28.60
C LYS A 973 26.79 -27.25 -27.22
N LEU A 974 25.45 -27.38 -27.18
CA LEU A 974 24.73 -27.52 -25.90
C LEU A 974 25.02 -28.86 -25.21
N SER A 975 25.23 -29.93 -25.97
CA SER A 975 25.69 -31.22 -25.44
C SER A 975 27.12 -31.13 -24.91
N GLU A 976 28.00 -30.43 -25.62
CA GLU A 976 29.39 -30.15 -25.24
C GLU A 976 29.46 -29.36 -23.92
N LEU A 977 28.73 -28.24 -23.81
CA LEU A 977 28.65 -27.44 -22.58
C LEU A 977 28.01 -28.24 -21.41
N GLN A 978 27.08 -29.15 -21.68
CA GLN A 978 26.56 -30.08 -20.66
C GLN A 978 27.58 -31.14 -20.25
N ARG A 979 28.48 -31.57 -21.15
CA ARG A 979 29.60 -32.47 -20.87
C ARG A 979 30.65 -31.77 -20.00
N GLU A 980 30.99 -30.52 -20.30
CA GLU A 980 31.89 -29.68 -19.51
C GLU A 980 31.31 -29.37 -18.11
N LEU A 981 30.03 -29.01 -18.02
CA LEU A 981 29.36 -28.79 -16.72
C LEU A 981 29.27 -30.06 -15.87
N LYS A 982 29.16 -31.25 -16.48
CA LYS A 982 29.27 -32.53 -15.76
C LYS A 982 30.71 -32.77 -15.27
N TYR A 983 31.70 -32.52 -16.12
CA TYR A 983 33.11 -32.68 -15.79
C TYR A 983 33.54 -31.75 -14.62
N ALA A 984 33.20 -30.47 -14.69
CA ALA A 984 33.44 -29.50 -13.63
C ALA A 984 32.71 -29.86 -12.32
N ARG A 985 31.50 -30.44 -12.38
CA ARG A 985 30.81 -30.97 -11.20
C ARG A 985 31.58 -32.16 -10.58
N SER A 986 32.09 -33.10 -11.39
CA SER A 986 32.91 -34.20 -10.87
C SER A 986 34.24 -33.71 -10.27
N GLU A 987 34.90 -32.70 -10.83
CA GLU A 987 36.08 -32.09 -10.20
C GLU A 987 35.74 -31.44 -8.85
N ILE A 988 34.61 -30.72 -8.75
CA ILE A 988 34.13 -30.14 -7.50
C ILE A 988 33.81 -31.23 -6.45
N GLU A 989 33.21 -32.35 -6.84
CA GLU A 989 32.96 -33.47 -5.91
C GLU A 989 34.25 -34.21 -5.53
N GLN A 990 35.21 -34.36 -6.44
CA GLN A 990 36.51 -34.95 -6.15
C GLN A 990 37.33 -34.07 -5.18
N VAL A 991 37.32 -32.74 -5.36
CA VAL A 991 37.94 -31.78 -4.43
C VAL A 991 37.23 -31.80 -3.06
N LYS A 992 35.90 -31.93 -3.01
CA LYS A 992 35.17 -32.15 -1.74
C LYS A 992 35.59 -33.45 -1.06
N LEU A 993 35.70 -34.55 -1.83
CA LEU A 993 36.08 -35.86 -1.31
C LEU A 993 37.52 -35.87 -0.78
N ASP A 994 38.45 -35.20 -1.48
CA ASP A 994 39.84 -35.09 -1.02
C ASP A 994 40.00 -34.12 0.16
N ASN A 995 39.16 -33.10 0.28
CA ASN A 995 39.07 -32.28 1.50
C ASN A 995 38.46 -33.05 2.68
N LEU A 996 37.47 -33.93 2.46
CA LEU A 996 36.97 -34.85 3.48
C LEU A 996 38.05 -35.83 3.94
N LYS A 997 38.80 -36.45 3.01
CA LYS A 997 39.96 -37.31 3.34
C LYS A 997 41.04 -36.56 4.13
N ARG A 998 41.32 -35.29 3.80
CA ARG A 998 42.22 -34.44 4.60
C ARG A 998 41.67 -34.22 6.01
N GLN A 999 40.39 -33.89 6.13
CA GLN A 999 39.74 -33.71 7.44
C GLN A 999 39.74 -35.00 8.28
N GLU A 1000 39.61 -36.17 7.65
CA GLU A 1000 39.78 -37.47 8.31
C GLU A 1000 41.25 -37.76 8.68
N GLN A 1001 42.22 -37.44 7.82
CA GLN A 1001 43.64 -37.55 8.14
C GLN A 1001 44.08 -36.60 9.27
N ASP A 1002 43.52 -35.40 9.31
CA ASP A 1002 43.77 -34.41 10.38
C ASP A 1002 43.07 -34.82 11.68
N LYS A 1003 41.87 -35.43 11.62
CA LYS A 1003 41.25 -36.11 12.77
C LYS A 1003 42.11 -37.25 13.27
N VAL A 1004 42.49 -38.21 12.42
CA VAL A 1004 43.34 -39.36 12.81
C VAL A 1004 44.69 -38.88 13.35
N ARG A 1005 45.24 -37.77 12.83
CA ARG A 1005 46.45 -37.13 13.38
C ARG A 1005 46.21 -36.49 14.75
N ALA A 1006 45.06 -35.87 14.97
CA ALA A 1006 44.65 -35.34 16.27
C ALA A 1006 44.39 -36.48 17.28
N ASP A 1007 43.72 -37.56 16.87
CA ASP A 1007 43.45 -38.75 17.68
C ASP A 1007 44.76 -39.47 18.04
N ILE A 1008 45.69 -39.63 17.09
CA ILE A 1008 47.05 -40.12 17.37
C ILE A 1008 47.77 -39.19 18.35
N PHE A 1009 47.67 -37.86 18.19
CA PHE A 1009 48.28 -36.89 19.10
C PHE A 1009 47.65 -36.93 20.50
N PHE A 1010 46.34 -37.19 20.60
CA PHE A 1010 45.65 -37.45 21.87
C PHE A 1010 46.10 -38.78 22.49
N CYS A 1011 46.22 -39.87 21.73
CA CYS A 1011 46.77 -41.13 22.22
C CYS A 1011 48.26 -41.03 22.60
N ASP A 1012 49.04 -40.16 21.95
CA ASP A 1012 50.43 -39.88 22.32
C ASP A 1012 50.50 -39.06 23.63
N ILE A 1013 49.51 -38.18 23.86
CA ILE A 1013 49.34 -37.43 25.12
C ILE A 1013 48.85 -38.37 26.24
N GLU A 1014 47.80 -39.16 26.02
CA GLU A 1014 47.32 -40.17 26.99
C GLU A 1014 48.40 -41.21 27.29
N GLY A 1015 49.12 -41.68 26.27
CA GLY A 1015 50.25 -42.60 26.43
C GLY A 1015 51.38 -41.99 27.27
N ARG A 1016 51.69 -40.70 27.09
CA ARG A 1016 52.65 -39.97 27.96
C ARG A 1016 52.11 -39.76 29.37
N ILE A 1017 50.82 -39.46 29.54
CA ILE A 1017 50.17 -39.32 30.85
C ILE A 1017 50.19 -40.66 31.60
N LEU A 1018 49.86 -41.77 30.93
CA LEU A 1018 49.90 -43.12 31.47
C LEU A 1018 51.33 -43.59 31.74
N PHE A 1019 52.31 -43.19 30.93
CA PHE A 1019 53.73 -43.46 31.20
C PHE A 1019 54.25 -42.66 32.41
N LEU A 1020 53.86 -41.40 32.57
CA LEU A 1020 54.18 -40.59 33.75
C LEU A 1020 53.48 -41.11 35.03
N ALA A 1021 52.25 -41.60 34.91
CA ALA A 1021 51.54 -42.27 36.00
C ALA A 1021 52.20 -43.62 36.36
N GLY A 1022 52.58 -44.42 35.35
CA GLY A 1022 53.26 -45.70 35.51
C GLY A 1022 54.71 -45.61 36.00
N LEU A 1023 55.32 -44.41 35.98
CA LEU A 1023 56.60 -44.10 36.64
C LEU A 1023 56.40 -43.57 38.08
N SER A 1024 55.16 -43.54 38.57
CA SER A 1024 54.80 -43.14 39.94
C SER A 1024 54.26 -44.31 40.77
N SER A 1025 54.64 -45.56 40.43
CA SER A 1025 54.38 -46.81 41.16
C SER A 1025 55.50 -47.82 40.91
#